data_AF-A0A1G0A8N6-F1
#
_entry.id   AF-A0A1G0A8N6-F1
#
_cell.length_a   1.000
_cell.length_b   1.000
_cell.length_c   1.000
_cell.angle_alpha   90.00
_cell.angle_beta   90.00
_cell.angle_gamma   90.00
#
_symmetry.space_group_name_H-M   'P 1'
#
loop_
_entity.id
_entity.type
_entity.pdbx_description
1 polymer ?
#
loop_
_entity_poly.entity_id
_entity_poly.type
_entity_poly.pdbx_seq_one_letter_code
_entity_poly.pdbx_strand_id
1 'polypeptide(L)'
;GAIKDLLERIDLKKEIDAIQNELANAKPDMDRSKLIKRLKILEGFMKSANRPEWMIMTILPVLPPDLRPLVPLEGGRFATSDLNDLYRRIINRNNRLKHIEALRAPQVMIYNEKRLLQEAVDALIENGARGKVVLGAANRPLKSISDILKGKQGRFRQNLLGKRVDYSGRSVIVVGPNLKLHQCGLPKEMALELFKPFVLAELIKKDNITLKVAKKKMEHADNEIWDILERVTKKHPVMLNRAPTLHRLGIQAFEPVLIEGLAIQLHPLTCAAFNADFDGDQMAVHVPISQEAQMEARMLMMATNNILSPASGRPIANPSHDMVLGVNYLTKVKAGEAGEGKVFGSRDEALSTYEHGKVPGNVFGAKVKETDGQPHKEADEKLGLHAKIRVRGITTLDARPVAEWNEKNNDFTTVGRLIFMGLLPKNLDPKKFNRVIGKKDLSNLVYESFKNPEIGHHETVLLLDRLMNMGFHYATVSGLSISLNDMSIPTKKAERIVKAQGQVRAIEDEFEGGMITDNERYNRIIDIWTHVGDKVADEMFEEMQKQERKVYTDKEPRFNSIFMMADSGARGSRQQVKQLAGMRGLMAKPQKKVTGGVGEIIENPILSNFREGLTVLEYFISTHGGRKGLSDTALKTADAGYLTRRLVDVAHNVVITEEDCGTINGVEVMALRSGDEVIESLAERIEGRIALEDIKIPDAEGKLKTIVKRNALITQENAKLIEKSRGKDEGVFVRSVLTCESDVGICAHCYGLNLATGNHVEEGEAVGIIAAQSIGEPGTQLTLRTFHIGGTASRVLEQSQAVVKAPGKVEFRELRTIKNSEGNNVCVSRGAVILVKHSDKTLEEFKINYGAKIAVEDKASVKAGDKIAEWDPHTVPTIAEFDGKIKYLDVKEGVTLHRERDKVTGLIESRIIEHRGTKRNPRVVIEDGGRTVASHALAANTILSKEQNEEVKKGDVIAKIHRDVAKSKDITGGLPRVAELFEVRRPKNAAIITKIEGIV
;
A
#
# COMPACT_ATOMS: atom_id res chain seq x y z
N GLY A 1 -39.37 16.48 40.01
CA GLY A 1 -40.76 16.91 40.19
C GLY A 1 -41.26 17.45 38.87
N ALA A 2 -41.28 18.77 38.71
CA ALA A 2 -41.87 19.46 37.55
C ALA A 2 -41.61 18.84 36.17
N ILE A 3 -40.35 18.52 35.82
CA ILE A 3 -40.05 17.91 34.50
C ILE A 3 -40.73 16.55 34.32
N LYS A 4 -40.75 15.71 35.36
CA LYS A 4 -41.42 14.40 35.31
C LYS A 4 -42.93 14.57 35.12
N ASP A 5 -43.53 15.47 35.89
CA ASP A 5 -44.98 15.73 35.83
C ASP A 5 -45.39 16.30 34.48
N LEU A 6 -44.54 17.12 33.85
CA LEU A 6 -44.74 17.61 32.49
C LEU A 6 -44.68 16.47 31.47
N LEU A 7 -43.71 15.56 31.59
CA LEU A 7 -43.55 14.41 30.69
C LEU A 7 -44.72 13.42 30.82
N GLU A 8 -45.23 13.19 32.02
CA GLU A 8 -46.36 12.29 32.28
C GLU A 8 -47.68 12.81 31.68
N ARG A 9 -47.82 14.14 31.54
CA ARG A 9 -49.00 14.77 30.92
C ARG A 9 -48.99 14.72 29.39
N ILE A 10 -47.89 14.29 28.76
CA ILE A 10 -47.77 14.27 27.29
C ILE A 10 -48.59 13.11 26.73
N ASP A 11 -49.60 13.44 25.92
CA ASP A 11 -50.32 12.47 25.10
C ASP A 11 -49.59 12.28 23.76
N LEU A 12 -48.83 11.19 23.65
CA LEU A 12 -48.00 10.91 22.47
C LEU A 12 -48.80 10.86 21.16
N LYS A 13 -50.05 10.38 21.18
CA LYS A 13 -50.87 10.29 19.95
C LYS A 13 -51.26 11.68 19.46
N LYS A 14 -51.82 12.49 20.36
CA LYS A 14 -52.24 13.85 20.04
C LYS A 14 -51.07 14.71 19.55
N GLU A 15 -49.90 14.57 20.17
CA GLU A 15 -48.69 15.29 19.77
C GLU A 15 -48.15 14.86 18.40
N ILE A 16 -48.20 13.57 18.08
CA ILE A 16 -47.81 13.08 16.74
C ILE A 16 -48.76 13.63 15.68
N ASP A 17 -50.07 13.55 15.90
CA ASP A 17 -51.08 14.06 14.96
C ASP A 17 -50.93 15.58 14.76
N ALA A 18 -50.70 16.33 15.85
CA ALA A 18 -50.44 17.76 15.79
C ALA A 18 -49.18 18.09 14.97
N ILE A 19 -48.06 17.39 15.23
CA ILE A 19 -46.81 17.62 14.49
C ILE A 19 -46.95 17.23 13.01
N GLN A 20 -47.67 16.16 12.68
CA GLN A 20 -47.93 15.78 11.29
C GLN A 20 -48.73 16.88 10.55
N ASN A 21 -49.74 17.45 11.20
CA ASN A 21 -50.51 18.58 10.66
C ASN A 21 -49.65 19.84 10.49
N GLU A 22 -48.77 20.15 11.44
CA GLU A 22 -47.81 21.25 11.32
C GLU A 22 -46.83 21.01 10.16
N LEU A 23 -46.37 19.77 9.98
CA LEU A 23 -45.42 19.39 8.94
C LEU A 23 -46.01 19.51 7.53
N ALA A 24 -47.32 19.29 7.38
CA ALA A 24 -48.05 19.49 6.13
C ALA A 24 -48.08 20.97 5.72
N ASN A 25 -48.15 21.89 6.70
CA ASN A 25 -48.24 23.33 6.47
C ASN A 25 -46.88 24.07 6.56
N ALA A 26 -45.81 23.37 6.97
CA ALA A 26 -44.49 23.97 7.17
C ALA A 26 -43.73 24.19 5.85
N LYS A 27 -43.24 25.43 5.65
CA LYS A 27 -42.29 25.74 4.57
C LYS A 27 -41.00 24.92 4.71
N PRO A 28 -40.32 24.56 3.60
CA PRO A 28 -39.09 23.78 3.63
C PRO A 28 -37.92 24.62 4.18
N ASP A 29 -37.82 24.66 5.51
CA ASP A 29 -36.82 25.44 6.24
C ASP A 29 -36.31 24.71 7.49
N MET A 30 -35.41 25.35 8.26
CA MET A 30 -34.82 24.81 9.50
C MET A 30 -35.85 24.22 10.48
N ASP A 31 -37.05 24.79 10.55
CA ASP A 31 -38.10 24.34 11.46
C ASP A 31 -38.73 23.01 11.03
N ARG A 32 -38.84 22.73 9.72
CA ARG A 32 -39.29 21.43 9.22
C ARG A 32 -38.33 20.31 9.61
N SER A 33 -37.02 20.56 9.57
CA SER A 33 -36.01 19.58 10.02
C SER A 33 -36.12 19.27 11.52
N LYS A 34 -36.40 20.28 12.35
CA LYS A 34 -36.66 20.09 13.79
C LYS A 34 -37.92 19.27 14.04
N LEU A 35 -39.01 19.58 13.34
CA LEU A 35 -40.29 18.85 13.45
C LEU A 35 -40.12 17.38 13.05
N ILE A 36 -39.42 17.09 11.94
CA ILE A 36 -39.12 15.70 11.52
C ILE A 36 -38.34 14.95 12.60
N LYS A 37 -37.33 15.58 13.21
CA LYS A 37 -36.57 14.95 14.31
C LYS A 37 -37.44 14.66 15.52
N ARG A 38 -38.31 15.60 15.91
CA ARG A 38 -39.25 15.42 17.03
C ARG A 38 -40.25 14.31 16.75
N LEU A 39 -40.84 14.29 15.54
CA LEU A 39 -41.76 13.24 15.11
C LEU A 39 -41.12 11.86 15.21
N LYS A 40 -39.88 11.70 14.70
CA LYS A 40 -39.13 10.43 14.81
C LYS A 40 -38.93 9.98 16.25
N ILE A 41 -38.66 10.90 17.18
CA ILE A 41 -38.50 10.57 18.61
C ILE A 41 -39.82 10.08 19.20
N LEU A 42 -40.92 10.78 18.94
CA LEU A 42 -42.25 10.42 19.46
C LEU A 42 -42.76 9.10 18.87
N GLU A 43 -42.61 8.89 17.56
CA GLU A 43 -42.89 7.60 16.92
C GLU A 43 -42.03 6.48 17.50
N GLY A 44 -40.76 6.76 17.82
CA GLY A 44 -39.87 5.83 18.50
C GLY A 44 -40.38 5.41 19.89
N PHE A 45 -40.86 6.37 20.70
CA PHE A 45 -41.50 6.07 21.99
C PHE A 45 -42.78 5.24 21.81
N MET A 46 -43.61 5.58 20.82
CA MET A 46 -44.85 4.85 20.54
C MET A 46 -44.58 3.40 20.09
N LYS A 47 -43.61 3.19 19.19
CA LYS A 47 -43.22 1.85 18.71
C LYS A 47 -42.56 1.00 19.79
N SER A 48 -41.78 1.61 20.68
CA SER A 48 -41.06 0.89 21.74
C SER A 48 -41.86 0.65 23.02
N ALA A 49 -43.08 1.20 23.12
CA ALA A 49 -43.92 1.18 24.32
C ALA A 49 -43.26 1.77 25.58
N ASN A 50 -42.17 2.54 25.43
CA ASN A 50 -41.52 3.22 26.54
C ASN A 50 -42.28 4.49 26.91
N ARG A 51 -42.37 4.77 28.21
CA ARG A 51 -43.01 6.00 28.71
C ARG A 51 -41.98 7.13 28.87
N PRO A 52 -42.24 8.37 28.39
CA PRO A 52 -41.26 9.47 28.44
C PRO A 52 -40.74 9.80 29.84
N GLU A 53 -41.58 9.70 30.86
CA GLU A 53 -41.27 9.97 32.26
C GLU A 53 -40.22 9.01 32.86
N TRP A 54 -39.96 7.85 32.24
CA TRP A 54 -38.91 6.92 32.66
C TRP A 54 -37.50 7.51 32.50
N MET A 55 -37.32 8.58 31.72
CA MET A 55 -36.06 9.33 31.66
C MET A 55 -35.69 9.97 33.01
N ILE A 56 -36.67 10.18 33.91
CA ILE A 56 -36.45 10.71 35.26
C ILE A 56 -36.51 9.55 36.25
N MET A 57 -35.33 9.00 36.57
CA MET A 57 -35.22 7.89 37.52
C MET A 57 -35.63 8.32 38.93
N THR A 58 -36.51 7.53 39.54
CA THR A 58 -36.92 7.69 40.95
C THR A 58 -36.27 6.63 41.85
N ILE A 59 -35.84 5.52 41.26
CA ILE A 59 -35.17 4.40 41.92
C ILE A 59 -33.88 4.13 41.16
N LEU A 60 -32.75 4.09 41.87
CA LEU A 60 -31.44 3.77 41.31
C LEU A 60 -31.08 2.31 41.66
N PRO A 61 -30.92 1.41 40.67
CA PRO A 61 -30.46 0.05 40.93
C PRO A 61 -29.01 0.04 41.40
N VAL A 62 -28.67 -0.91 42.28
CA VAL A 62 -27.30 -1.08 42.81
C VAL A 62 -26.70 -2.35 42.21
N LEU A 63 -25.47 -2.22 41.70
CA LEU A 63 -24.73 -3.34 41.10
C LEU A 63 -24.44 -4.45 42.15
N PRO A 64 -24.55 -5.75 41.80
CA PRO A 64 -24.18 -6.84 42.71
C PRO A 64 -22.75 -6.73 43.25
N PRO A 65 -22.49 -7.11 44.52
CA PRO A 65 -21.17 -7.01 45.15
C PRO A 65 -20.03 -7.68 44.38
N ASP A 66 -20.29 -8.82 43.73
CA ASP A 66 -19.25 -9.57 42.98
C ASP A 66 -18.70 -8.80 41.77
N LEU A 67 -19.49 -7.88 41.22
CA LEU A 67 -19.06 -6.98 40.13
C LEU A 67 -18.34 -5.72 40.65
N ARG A 68 -18.32 -5.52 41.98
CA ARG A 68 -17.62 -4.44 42.67
C ARG A 68 -16.91 -4.99 43.93
N PRO A 69 -16.02 -5.99 43.74
CA PRO A 69 -15.52 -6.79 44.85
C PRO A 69 -14.70 -5.95 45.82
N LEU A 70 -14.69 -6.39 47.07
CA LEU A 70 -13.84 -5.89 48.13
C LEU A 70 -12.88 -7.03 48.49
N VAL A 71 -11.70 -7.01 47.87
CA VAL A 71 -10.75 -8.12 47.95
C VAL A 71 -9.74 -7.82 49.06
N PRO A 72 -9.58 -8.70 50.06
CA PRO A 72 -8.51 -8.57 51.04
C PRO A 72 -7.16 -8.75 50.35
N LEU A 73 -6.23 -7.84 50.61
CA LEU A 73 -4.83 -7.93 50.21
C LEU A 73 -3.98 -8.37 51.41
N GLU A 74 -2.80 -8.91 51.12
CA GLU A 74 -1.81 -9.21 52.15
C GLU A 74 -1.49 -7.95 52.98
N GLY A 75 -1.41 -8.10 54.31
CA GLY A 75 -1.19 -6.98 55.24
C GLY A 75 -2.46 -6.25 55.72
N GLY A 76 -3.64 -6.88 55.62
CA GLY A 76 -4.90 -6.37 56.21
C GLY A 76 -5.51 -5.18 55.46
N ARG A 77 -4.98 -4.84 54.27
CA ARG A 77 -5.54 -3.82 53.39
C ARG A 77 -6.64 -4.42 52.53
N PHE A 78 -7.56 -3.58 52.06
CA PHE A 78 -8.61 -4.00 51.13
C PHE A 78 -8.50 -3.24 49.82
N ALA A 79 -8.55 -3.98 48.71
CA ALA A 79 -8.76 -3.39 47.39
C ALA A 79 -10.26 -3.18 47.19
N THR A 80 -10.68 -1.92 47.10
CA THR A 80 -12.06 -1.55 46.83
C THR A 80 -12.24 -1.09 45.38
N SER A 81 -13.33 -1.51 44.75
CA SER A 81 -13.76 -0.93 43.47
C SER A 81 -14.19 0.54 43.64
N ASP A 82 -13.83 1.38 42.67
CA ASP A 82 -14.21 2.81 42.62
C ASP A 82 -15.73 3.03 42.72
N LEU A 83 -16.52 2.09 42.19
CA LEU A 83 -17.98 2.14 42.25
C LEU A 83 -18.49 2.14 43.68
N ASN A 84 -17.83 1.43 44.60
CA ASN A 84 -18.24 1.38 46.00
C ASN A 84 -18.17 2.77 46.65
N ASP A 85 -17.15 3.57 46.29
CA ASP A 85 -17.03 4.95 46.77
C ASP A 85 -18.13 5.86 46.22
N LEU A 86 -18.49 5.70 44.94
CA LEU A 86 -19.56 6.45 44.31
C LEU A 86 -20.93 6.09 44.91
N TYR A 87 -21.23 4.80 45.10
CA TYR A 87 -22.45 4.35 45.77
C TYR A 87 -22.53 4.86 47.22
N ARG A 88 -21.42 4.78 47.99
CA ARG A 88 -21.37 5.28 49.37
C ARG A 88 -21.73 6.76 49.44
N ARG A 89 -21.22 7.57 48.51
CA ARG A 89 -21.56 9.01 48.44
C ARG A 89 -23.05 9.22 48.20
N ILE A 90 -23.64 8.50 47.24
CA ILE A 90 -25.08 8.61 46.92
C ILE A 90 -25.93 8.20 48.13
N ILE A 91 -25.62 7.07 48.77
CA ILE A 91 -26.36 6.58 49.94
C ILE A 91 -26.32 7.61 51.07
N ASN A 92 -25.14 8.15 51.38
CA ASN A 92 -24.99 9.16 52.42
C ASN A 92 -25.76 10.44 52.11
N ARG A 93 -25.73 10.90 50.85
CA ARG A 93 -26.49 12.09 50.39
C ARG A 93 -28.00 11.86 50.45
N ASN A 94 -28.47 10.70 50.01
CA ASN A 94 -29.88 10.35 50.03
C ASN A 94 -30.42 10.23 51.47
N ASN A 95 -29.66 9.59 52.37
CA ASN A 95 -30.02 9.48 53.78
C ASN A 95 -30.03 10.86 54.46
N ARG A 96 -29.07 11.73 54.13
CA ARG A 96 -29.02 13.11 54.63
C ARG A 96 -30.21 13.93 54.12
N LEU A 97 -30.56 13.82 52.84
CA LEU A 97 -31.73 14.49 52.28
C LEU A 97 -33.01 14.05 53.00
N LYS A 98 -33.19 12.73 53.19
CA LYS A 98 -34.34 12.16 53.93
C LYS A 98 -34.43 12.71 55.36
N HIS A 99 -33.29 12.85 56.04
CA HIS A 99 -33.23 13.40 57.39
C HIS A 99 -33.56 14.91 57.43
N ILE A 100 -33.02 15.70 56.51
CA ILE A 100 -33.29 17.15 56.40
C ILE A 100 -34.76 17.41 56.07
N GLU A 101 -35.36 16.60 55.19
CA GLU A 101 -36.80 16.68 54.87
C GLU A 101 -37.68 16.30 56.07
N ALA A 102 -37.29 15.27 56.84
CA ALA A 102 -38.02 14.87 58.06
C ALA A 102 -38.00 15.96 59.15
N LEU A 103 -36.90 16.72 59.26
CA LEU A 103 -36.75 17.85 60.18
C LEU A 103 -37.45 19.14 59.72
N ARG A 104 -38.12 19.14 58.55
CA ARG A 104 -38.74 20.32 57.94
C ARG A 104 -37.78 21.53 57.85
N ALA A 105 -36.53 21.26 57.50
CA ALA A 105 -35.50 22.29 57.36
C ALA A 105 -35.83 23.31 56.24
N PRO A 106 -35.18 24.49 56.22
CA PRO A 106 -35.42 25.51 55.20
C PRO A 106 -35.25 24.99 53.76
N GLN A 107 -36.09 25.47 52.84
CA GLN A 107 -36.11 25.02 51.44
C GLN A 107 -34.74 25.12 50.75
N VAL A 108 -33.94 26.14 51.07
CA VAL A 108 -32.59 26.32 50.52
C VAL A 108 -31.69 25.11 50.80
N MET A 109 -31.75 24.54 52.01
CA MET A 109 -30.97 23.36 52.37
C MET A 109 -31.45 22.12 51.62
N ILE A 110 -32.77 21.94 51.49
CA ILE A 110 -33.36 20.83 50.73
C ILE A 110 -32.95 20.90 49.26
N TYR A 111 -33.02 22.08 48.63
CA TYR A 111 -32.62 22.26 47.23
C TYR A 111 -31.13 22.03 47.03
N ASN A 112 -30.28 22.48 47.96
CA ASN A 112 -28.85 22.22 47.88
C ASN A 112 -28.53 20.72 47.99
N GLU A 113 -29.16 19.99 48.92
CA GLU A 113 -28.91 18.56 49.07
C GLU A 113 -29.48 17.75 47.89
N LYS A 114 -30.63 18.18 47.31
CA LYS A 114 -31.15 17.61 46.04
C LYS A 114 -30.17 17.79 44.89
N ARG A 115 -29.55 18.97 44.76
CA ARG A 115 -28.50 19.23 43.77
C ARG A 115 -27.28 18.32 43.99
N LEU A 116 -26.78 18.23 45.22
CA LEU A 116 -25.63 17.39 45.56
C LEU A 116 -25.90 15.89 45.35
N LEU A 117 -27.13 15.44 45.60
CA LEU A 117 -27.57 14.08 45.29
C LEU A 117 -27.56 13.84 43.77
N GLN A 118 -28.11 14.77 42.99
CA GLN A 118 -28.07 14.69 41.53
C GLN A 118 -26.63 14.64 41.00
N GLU A 119 -25.73 15.48 41.52
CA GLU A 119 -24.31 15.47 41.15
C GLU A 119 -23.64 14.12 41.49
N ALA A 120 -23.98 13.51 42.64
CA ALA A 120 -23.45 12.21 43.02
C ALA A 120 -23.97 11.08 42.11
N VAL A 121 -25.24 11.12 41.73
CA VAL A 121 -25.84 10.17 40.78
C VAL A 121 -25.25 10.33 39.38
N ASP A 122 -25.10 11.57 38.91
CA ASP A 122 -24.48 11.89 37.63
C ASP A 122 -23.03 11.37 37.61
N ALA A 123 -22.26 11.53 38.71
CA ALA A 123 -20.90 11.02 38.81
C ALA A 123 -20.79 9.48 38.81
N LEU A 124 -21.80 8.76 39.32
CA LEU A 124 -21.86 7.30 39.24
C LEU A 124 -22.06 6.83 37.80
N ILE A 125 -22.97 7.50 37.07
CA ILE A 125 -23.30 7.14 35.68
C ILE A 125 -22.16 7.55 34.76
N GLU A 126 -21.76 8.82 34.79
CA GLU A 126 -20.70 9.39 33.97
C GLU A 126 -19.96 10.51 34.72
N ASN A 127 -18.81 10.16 35.29
CA ASN A 127 -17.99 11.09 36.05
C ASN A 127 -17.37 12.14 35.12
N GLY A 128 -17.71 13.42 35.34
CA GLY A 128 -17.21 14.56 34.56
C GLY A 128 -18.15 15.07 33.46
N ALA A 129 -19.32 14.46 33.23
CA ALA A 129 -20.26 14.89 32.19
C ALA A 129 -20.82 16.31 32.39
N ARG A 130 -21.00 16.75 33.66
CA ARG A 130 -21.65 18.02 34.02
C ARG A 130 -20.78 18.97 34.85
N GLY A 131 -19.48 18.68 35.02
CA GLY A 131 -18.61 19.57 35.78
C GLY A 131 -17.40 18.87 36.39
N LYS A 132 -17.07 19.24 37.63
CA LYS A 132 -15.85 18.80 38.32
C LYS A 132 -15.85 17.29 38.55
N VAL A 133 -14.77 16.66 38.13
CA VAL A 133 -14.58 15.21 38.27
C VAL A 133 -14.42 14.84 39.75
N VAL A 134 -15.11 13.80 40.18
CA VAL A 134 -14.98 13.26 41.52
C VAL A 134 -13.67 12.48 41.62
N LEU A 135 -12.79 12.93 42.51
CA LEU A 135 -11.49 12.31 42.76
C LEU A 135 -11.53 11.37 43.97
N GLY A 136 -10.73 10.30 43.90
CA GLY A 136 -10.44 9.40 45.01
C GLY A 136 -9.26 9.89 45.87
N ALA A 137 -8.87 9.09 46.87
CA ALA A 137 -7.78 9.43 47.81
C ALA A 137 -6.42 9.67 47.13
N ALA A 138 -6.17 9.04 45.97
CA ALA A 138 -4.94 9.20 45.19
C ALA A 138 -5.01 10.33 44.14
N ASN A 139 -5.94 11.30 44.27
CA ASN A 139 -6.22 12.36 43.29
C ASN A 139 -6.52 11.87 41.85
N ARG A 140 -6.75 10.57 41.66
CA ARG A 140 -7.22 10.00 40.40
C ARG A 140 -8.75 10.12 40.31
N PRO A 141 -9.30 10.34 39.10
CA PRO A 141 -10.73 10.30 38.89
C PRO A 141 -11.27 8.89 39.18
N LEU A 142 -12.39 8.82 39.89
CA LEU A 142 -13.08 7.55 40.13
C LEU A 142 -13.72 7.06 38.82
N LYS A 143 -13.57 5.77 38.51
CA LYS A 143 -14.21 5.17 37.33
C LYS A 143 -15.72 5.07 37.52
N SER A 144 -16.48 5.66 36.61
CA SER A 144 -17.94 5.56 36.55
C SER A 144 -18.41 4.28 35.86
N ILE A 145 -19.72 3.99 35.90
CA ILE A 145 -20.31 2.86 35.17
C ILE A 145 -20.05 2.99 33.67
N SER A 146 -20.20 4.20 33.12
CA SER A 146 -19.93 4.46 31.70
C SER A 146 -18.47 4.20 31.34
N ASP A 147 -17.51 4.58 32.19
CA ASP A 147 -16.07 4.35 31.94
C ASP A 147 -15.68 2.87 31.93
N ILE A 148 -16.42 2.04 32.68
CA ILE A 148 -16.24 0.58 32.67
C ILE A 148 -16.71 -0.01 31.34
N LEU A 149 -17.73 0.58 30.70
CA LEU A 149 -18.26 0.10 29.43
C LEU A 149 -17.53 0.68 28.22
N LYS A 150 -17.25 1.99 28.22
CA LYS A 150 -16.71 2.73 27.08
C LYS A 150 -15.18 2.76 27.05
N GLY A 151 -14.63 3.18 25.92
CA GLY A 151 -13.18 3.37 25.76
C GLY A 151 -12.40 2.10 25.44
N LYS A 152 -11.07 2.21 25.41
CA LYS A 152 -10.17 1.07 25.07
C LYS A 152 -10.08 0.03 26.18
N GLN A 153 -10.08 0.47 27.43
CA GLN A 153 -10.09 -0.40 28.63
C GLN A 153 -11.52 -0.81 29.06
N GLY A 154 -12.53 -0.44 28.28
CA GLY A 154 -13.91 -0.80 28.56
C GLY A 154 -14.18 -2.28 28.28
N ARG A 155 -15.21 -2.83 28.94
CA ARG A 155 -15.59 -4.25 28.86
C ARG A 155 -15.78 -4.75 27.43
N PHE A 156 -16.44 -3.98 26.56
CA PHE A 156 -16.69 -4.39 25.18
C PHE A 156 -15.39 -4.68 24.40
N ARG A 157 -14.38 -3.81 24.51
CA ARG A 157 -13.13 -3.97 23.77
C ARG A 157 -12.15 -4.92 24.45
N GLN A 158 -11.97 -4.78 25.76
CA GLN A 158 -10.91 -5.50 26.48
C GLN A 158 -11.31 -6.90 26.94
N ASN A 159 -12.60 -7.16 27.19
CA ASN A 159 -13.06 -8.43 27.78
C ASN A 159 -14.05 -9.22 26.91
N LEU A 160 -14.82 -8.57 26.04
CA LEU A 160 -15.72 -9.27 25.14
C LEU A 160 -15.04 -9.61 23.80
N LEU A 161 -14.50 -8.61 23.13
CA LEU A 161 -13.78 -8.80 21.86
C LEU A 161 -12.35 -9.31 22.07
N GLY A 162 -11.60 -8.68 22.99
CA GLY A 162 -10.35 -9.22 23.49
C GLY A 162 -10.60 -10.17 24.66
N LYS A 163 -10.02 -11.36 24.65
CA LYS A 163 -10.06 -12.30 25.78
C LYS A 163 -8.70 -12.92 25.99
N ARG A 164 -8.36 -13.19 27.26
CA ARG A 164 -7.28 -14.12 27.59
C ARG A 164 -7.83 -15.52 27.39
N VAL A 165 -7.05 -16.37 26.74
CA VAL A 165 -7.47 -17.72 26.34
C VAL A 165 -6.47 -18.71 26.92
N ASP A 166 -6.99 -19.77 27.53
CA ASP A 166 -6.18 -20.89 28.00
C ASP A 166 -5.65 -21.72 26.81
N TYR A 167 -4.79 -22.70 27.06
CA TYR A 167 -4.16 -23.52 26.00
C TYR A 167 -3.44 -22.68 24.93
N SER A 168 -2.79 -21.62 25.41
CA SER A 168 -1.98 -20.73 24.59
C SER A 168 -0.61 -20.49 25.20
N GLY A 169 0.37 -20.25 24.34
CA GLY A 169 1.75 -19.97 24.72
C GLY A 169 2.36 -18.91 23.81
N ARG A 170 3.52 -18.37 24.18
CA ARG A 170 4.28 -17.45 23.33
C ARG A 170 5.77 -17.70 23.51
N SER A 171 6.52 -17.69 22.42
CA SER A 171 7.99 -17.65 22.46
C SER A 171 8.54 -16.90 21.25
N VAL A 172 9.84 -16.65 21.30
CA VAL A 172 10.62 -16.07 20.20
C VAL A 172 10.62 -17.05 19.02
N ILE A 173 10.53 -16.52 17.81
CA ILE A 173 10.62 -17.32 16.59
C ILE A 173 12.05 -17.42 16.06
N VAL A 174 12.37 -18.58 15.52
CA VAL A 174 13.62 -18.88 14.83
C VAL A 174 13.33 -19.55 13.50
N VAL A 175 14.30 -19.51 12.60
CA VAL A 175 14.16 -20.08 11.25
C VAL A 175 14.18 -21.61 11.31
N GLY A 176 13.20 -22.27 10.67
CA GLY A 176 13.13 -23.73 10.53
C GLY A 176 13.22 -24.17 9.07
N PRO A 177 14.41 -24.13 8.43
CA PRO A 177 14.53 -24.38 6.98
C PRO A 177 14.30 -25.84 6.58
N ASN A 178 14.41 -26.79 7.51
CA ASN A 178 14.20 -28.23 7.25
C ASN A 178 12.73 -28.66 7.38
N LEU A 179 11.85 -27.77 7.87
CA LEU A 179 10.42 -28.04 8.02
C LEU A 179 9.74 -28.05 6.65
N LYS A 180 8.61 -28.75 6.54
CA LYS A 180 7.71 -28.64 5.38
C LYS A 180 6.76 -27.45 5.55
N LEU A 181 6.16 -26.98 4.46
CA LEU A 181 5.27 -25.81 4.49
C LEU A 181 4.11 -25.90 5.51
N HIS A 182 3.58 -27.10 5.76
CA HIS A 182 2.50 -27.33 6.73
C HIS A 182 2.99 -27.54 8.17
N GLN A 183 4.30 -27.50 8.45
CA GLN A 183 4.87 -27.83 9.74
C GLN A 183 5.42 -26.61 10.48
N CYS A 184 5.38 -26.67 11.82
CA CYS A 184 6.09 -25.72 12.69
C CYS A 184 6.85 -26.49 13.77
N GLY A 185 8.01 -25.99 14.20
CA GLY A 185 8.71 -26.60 15.34
C GLY A 185 8.21 -26.05 16.66
N LEU A 186 7.77 -26.93 17.56
CA LEU A 186 7.26 -26.59 18.88
C LEU A 186 8.20 -27.18 19.97
N PRO A 187 8.74 -26.35 20.88
CA PRO A 187 9.51 -26.80 22.03
C PRO A 187 8.79 -27.89 22.83
N LYS A 188 9.52 -28.95 23.20
CA LYS A 188 8.97 -30.08 23.99
C LYS A 188 8.29 -29.64 25.29
N GLU A 189 8.93 -28.76 26.07
CA GLU A 189 8.37 -28.24 27.33
C GLU A 189 7.07 -27.44 27.10
N MET A 190 7.05 -26.60 26.06
CA MET A 190 5.87 -25.84 25.70
C MET A 190 4.73 -26.76 25.24
N ALA A 191 5.05 -27.75 24.39
CA ALA A 191 4.09 -28.74 23.93
C ALA A 191 3.51 -29.53 25.11
N LEU A 192 4.34 -29.95 26.08
CA LEU A 192 3.87 -30.67 27.26
C LEU A 192 2.85 -29.86 28.08
N GLU A 193 3.08 -28.56 28.29
CA GLU A 193 2.15 -27.72 29.04
C GLU A 193 0.86 -27.42 28.26
N LEU A 194 0.95 -27.23 26.95
CA LEU A 194 -0.22 -26.99 26.08
C LEU A 194 -1.10 -28.24 25.94
N PHE A 195 -0.49 -29.42 25.79
CA PHE A 195 -1.19 -30.70 25.58
C PHE A 195 -1.40 -31.50 26.86
N LYS A 196 -1.08 -30.93 28.01
CA LYS A 196 -1.22 -31.50 29.35
C LYS A 196 -2.51 -32.30 29.59
N PRO A 197 -3.73 -31.81 29.29
CA PRO A 197 -4.94 -32.61 29.55
C PRO A 197 -5.02 -33.86 28.67
N PHE A 198 -4.52 -33.81 27.43
CA PHE A 198 -4.54 -34.94 26.50
C PHE A 198 -3.54 -36.02 26.91
N VAL A 199 -2.34 -35.61 27.32
CA VAL A 199 -1.32 -36.53 27.87
C VAL A 199 -1.83 -37.21 29.13
N LEU A 200 -2.45 -36.47 30.05
CA LEU A 200 -3.06 -37.04 31.26
C LEU A 200 -4.19 -38.03 30.93
N ALA A 201 -5.04 -37.72 29.96
CA ALA A 201 -6.12 -38.61 29.54
C ALA A 201 -5.59 -39.94 28.96
N GLU A 202 -4.56 -39.88 28.12
CA GLU A 202 -3.90 -41.08 27.56
C GLU A 202 -3.20 -41.90 28.65
N LEU A 203 -2.51 -41.26 29.61
CA LEU A 203 -1.87 -41.95 30.74
C LEU A 203 -2.90 -42.68 31.62
N ILE A 204 -4.02 -42.03 31.94
CA ILE A 204 -5.11 -42.64 32.72
C ILE A 204 -5.69 -43.83 31.97
N LYS A 205 -5.89 -43.71 30.65
CA LYS A 205 -6.46 -44.78 29.82
C LYS A 205 -5.50 -45.97 29.65
N LYS A 206 -4.21 -45.70 29.49
CA LYS A 206 -3.18 -46.73 29.26
C LYS A 206 -2.85 -47.51 30.53
N ASP A 207 -2.60 -46.81 31.64
CA ASP A 207 -2.11 -47.43 32.88
C ASP A 207 -3.25 -47.68 33.90
N ASN A 208 -4.48 -47.26 33.60
CA ASN A 208 -5.63 -47.32 34.50
C ASN A 208 -5.37 -46.69 35.89
N ILE A 209 -4.65 -45.56 35.91
CA ILE A 209 -4.25 -44.85 37.14
C ILE A 209 -5.16 -43.65 37.45
N THR A 210 -5.11 -43.18 38.70
CA THR A 210 -5.83 -41.97 39.12
C THR A 210 -5.16 -40.69 38.62
N LEU A 211 -5.93 -39.60 38.45
CA LEU A 211 -5.43 -38.30 38.01
C LEU A 211 -4.25 -37.78 38.87
N LYS A 212 -4.27 -38.03 40.18
CA LYS A 212 -3.21 -37.57 41.09
C LYS A 212 -1.88 -38.29 40.81
N VAL A 213 -1.94 -39.60 40.53
CA VAL A 213 -0.76 -40.39 40.17
C VAL A 213 -0.26 -40.00 38.78
N ALA A 214 -1.17 -39.80 37.82
CA ALA A 214 -0.84 -39.36 36.47
C ALA A 214 -0.14 -37.99 36.46
N LYS A 215 -0.64 -37.02 37.25
CA LYS A 215 0.03 -35.71 37.43
C LYS A 215 1.44 -35.86 38.00
N LYS A 216 1.61 -36.70 39.03
CA LYS A 216 2.91 -36.92 39.66
C LYS A 216 3.90 -37.58 38.69
N LYS A 217 3.48 -38.58 37.91
CA LYS A 217 4.30 -39.17 36.83
C LYS A 217 4.71 -38.10 35.80
N MET A 218 3.75 -37.29 35.37
CA MET A 218 3.98 -36.25 34.37
C MET A 218 4.98 -35.17 34.81
N GLU A 219 4.99 -34.81 36.11
CA GLU A 219 5.97 -33.86 36.66
C GLU A 219 7.42 -34.36 36.61
N HIS A 220 7.65 -35.69 36.58
CA HIS A 220 8.99 -36.27 36.49
C HIS A 220 9.50 -36.37 35.03
N ALA A 221 8.63 -36.12 34.04
CA ALA A 221 8.96 -36.10 32.61
C ALA A 221 9.75 -37.32 32.10
N ASP A 222 9.36 -38.52 32.54
CA ASP A 222 9.88 -39.81 32.08
C ASP A 222 9.79 -39.97 30.54
N ASN A 223 10.68 -40.78 29.95
CA ASN A 223 10.71 -41.01 28.49
C ASN A 223 9.37 -41.43 27.88
N GLU A 224 8.56 -42.18 28.64
CA GLU A 224 7.22 -42.60 28.22
C GLU A 224 6.28 -41.41 27.93
N ILE A 225 6.44 -40.28 28.63
CA ILE A 225 5.62 -39.09 28.44
C ILE A 225 5.95 -38.42 27.12
N TRP A 226 7.21 -38.43 26.70
CA TRP A 226 7.62 -37.88 25.40
C TRP A 226 7.04 -38.70 24.24
N ASP A 227 7.02 -40.03 24.36
CA ASP A 227 6.39 -40.91 23.37
C ASP A 227 4.87 -40.69 23.26
N ILE A 228 4.21 -40.48 24.40
CA ILE A 228 2.77 -40.16 24.44
C ILE A 228 2.53 -38.77 23.83
N LEU A 229 3.35 -37.78 24.19
CA LEU A 229 3.25 -36.42 23.67
C LEU A 229 3.41 -36.42 22.14
N GLU A 230 4.40 -37.12 21.60
CA GLU A 230 4.60 -37.24 20.14
C GLU A 230 3.39 -37.87 19.45
N ARG A 231 2.78 -38.88 20.07
CA ARG A 231 1.56 -39.51 19.53
C ARG A 231 0.35 -38.57 19.55
N VAL A 232 0.20 -37.79 20.62
CA VAL A 232 -0.91 -36.83 20.80
C VAL A 232 -0.75 -35.64 19.85
N THR A 233 0.46 -35.13 19.66
CA THR A 233 0.72 -33.99 18.77
C THR A 233 0.64 -34.37 17.29
N LYS A 234 0.89 -35.65 16.96
CA LYS A 234 0.79 -36.15 15.59
C LYS A 234 -0.64 -35.99 15.04
N LYS A 235 -0.76 -35.26 13.93
CA LYS A 235 -2.03 -34.88 13.28
C LYS A 235 -2.94 -33.94 14.08
N HIS A 236 -2.45 -33.35 15.18
CA HIS A 236 -3.17 -32.32 15.92
C HIS A 236 -2.68 -30.93 15.48
N PRO A 237 -3.44 -30.17 14.67
CA PRO A 237 -2.98 -28.87 14.19
C PRO A 237 -2.89 -27.87 15.34
N VAL A 238 -1.90 -26.98 15.28
CA VAL A 238 -1.76 -25.82 16.17
C VAL A 238 -1.88 -24.54 15.35
N MET A 239 -2.45 -23.48 15.94
CA MET A 239 -2.54 -22.17 15.29
C MET A 239 -1.40 -21.28 15.78
N LEU A 240 -0.63 -20.73 14.85
CA LEU A 240 0.36 -19.69 15.12
C LEU A 240 -0.21 -18.33 14.76
N ASN A 241 0.04 -17.35 15.63
CA ASN A 241 -0.43 -15.98 15.49
C ASN A 241 0.71 -14.98 15.74
N ARG A 242 0.92 -14.05 14.81
CA ARG A 242 1.78 -12.89 15.00
C ARG A 242 0.95 -11.64 15.25
N ALA A 243 1.15 -11.02 16.40
CA ALA A 243 0.50 -9.77 16.77
C ALA A 243 1.36 -8.56 16.34
N PRO A 244 0.77 -7.47 15.82
CA PRO A 244 -0.65 -7.27 15.55
C PRO A 244 -1.12 -7.94 14.25
N THR A 245 -2.26 -8.64 14.31
CA THR A 245 -2.86 -9.32 13.16
C THR A 245 -3.59 -8.32 12.26
N LEU A 246 -2.95 -7.89 11.16
CA LEU A 246 -3.53 -6.90 10.22
C LEU A 246 -4.46 -7.53 9.16
N HIS A 247 -4.23 -8.81 8.87
CA HIS A 247 -4.96 -9.59 7.86
C HIS A 247 -5.03 -11.06 8.28
N ARG A 248 -5.94 -11.83 7.66
CA ARG A 248 -6.17 -13.24 8.02
C ARG A 248 -4.93 -14.12 8.03
N LEU A 249 -3.94 -13.88 7.17
CA LEU A 249 -2.73 -14.72 7.09
C LEU A 249 -1.76 -14.49 8.26
N GLY A 250 -2.02 -13.50 9.12
CA GLY A 250 -1.31 -13.35 10.39
C GLY A 250 -1.70 -14.42 11.42
N ILE A 251 -2.67 -15.28 11.10
CA ILE A 251 -3.00 -16.50 11.84
C ILE A 251 -3.07 -17.67 10.85
N GLN A 252 -2.27 -18.71 11.05
CA GLN A 252 -2.31 -19.93 10.22
C GLN A 252 -2.16 -21.18 11.10
N ALA A 253 -2.65 -22.30 10.59
CA ALA A 253 -2.52 -23.60 11.23
C ALA A 253 -1.34 -24.39 10.65
N PHE A 254 -0.68 -25.15 11.53
CA PHE A 254 0.48 -25.99 11.24
C PHE A 254 0.39 -27.30 12.02
N GLU A 255 1.07 -28.33 11.55
CA GLU A 255 1.34 -29.54 12.32
C GLU A 255 2.62 -29.35 13.17
N PRO A 256 2.55 -29.54 14.50
CA PRO A 256 3.70 -29.37 15.37
C PRO A 256 4.70 -30.51 15.20
N VAL A 257 5.97 -30.15 15.04
CA VAL A 257 7.13 -31.04 15.12
C VAL A 257 7.83 -30.75 16.43
N LEU A 258 8.00 -31.75 17.29
CA LEU A 258 8.66 -31.58 18.58
C LEU A 258 10.15 -31.28 18.37
N ILE A 259 10.62 -30.19 18.95
CA ILE A 259 12.02 -29.75 18.87
C ILE A 259 12.60 -29.50 20.27
N GLU A 260 13.93 -29.55 20.35
CA GLU A 260 14.67 -29.12 21.53
C GLU A 260 14.78 -27.58 21.62
N GLY A 261 15.04 -27.08 22.83
CA GLY A 261 15.15 -25.65 23.12
C GLY A 261 13.82 -25.00 23.49
N LEU A 262 13.77 -23.66 23.48
CA LEU A 262 12.63 -22.87 23.95
C LEU A 262 11.97 -22.00 22.88
N ALA A 263 12.54 -21.95 21.67
CA ALA A 263 12.08 -21.09 20.58
C ALA A 263 11.19 -21.84 19.58
N ILE A 264 10.21 -21.16 19.00
CA ILE A 264 9.32 -21.73 17.98
C ILE A 264 10.04 -21.67 16.63
N GLN A 265 10.12 -22.78 15.89
CA GLN A 265 10.65 -22.76 14.52
C GLN A 265 9.54 -22.49 13.52
N LEU A 266 9.72 -21.46 12.69
CA LEU A 266 8.79 -21.08 11.64
C LEU A 266 9.35 -21.41 10.26
N HIS A 267 8.47 -21.89 9.38
CA HIS A 267 8.82 -22.19 8.00
C HIS A 267 9.12 -20.90 7.19
N PRO A 268 10.28 -20.76 6.52
CA PRO A 268 10.72 -19.52 5.87
C PRO A 268 9.75 -18.92 4.85
N LEU A 269 9.02 -19.74 4.08
CA LEU A 269 8.06 -19.26 3.08
C LEU A 269 6.81 -18.62 3.70
N THR A 270 6.54 -18.85 4.98
CA THR A 270 5.39 -18.26 5.69
C THR A 270 5.72 -16.91 6.33
N CYS A 271 7.01 -16.56 6.47
CA CYS A 271 7.43 -15.30 7.09
C CYS A 271 6.85 -14.06 6.37
N ALA A 272 6.72 -14.11 5.05
CA ALA A 272 6.10 -13.03 4.27
C ALA A 272 4.62 -12.85 4.62
N ALA A 273 3.90 -13.94 4.89
CA ALA A 273 2.49 -13.92 5.26
C ALA A 273 2.27 -13.41 6.69
N PHE A 274 3.15 -13.76 7.63
CA PHE A 274 3.13 -13.20 8.98
C PHE A 274 3.75 -11.80 9.07
N ASN A 275 4.42 -11.34 8.00
CA ASN A 275 5.31 -10.19 8.00
C ASN A 275 6.37 -10.27 9.13
N ALA A 276 6.87 -11.47 9.39
CA ALA A 276 7.75 -11.81 10.51
C ALA A 276 9.23 -11.73 10.14
N ASP A 277 10.03 -11.24 11.08
CA ASP A 277 11.48 -11.21 11.08
C ASP A 277 12.05 -12.00 12.27
N PHE A 278 13.36 -12.25 12.24
CA PHE A 278 14.05 -13.09 13.23
C PHE A 278 15.00 -12.26 14.11
N ASP A 279 14.57 -11.06 14.52
CA ASP A 279 15.35 -10.12 15.35
C ASP A 279 14.92 -10.09 16.84
N GLY A 280 14.09 -11.05 17.25
CA GLY A 280 13.54 -11.15 18.61
C GLY A 280 12.02 -11.17 18.65
N ASP A 281 11.39 -11.13 17.48
CA ASP A 281 9.97 -11.29 17.26
C ASP A 281 9.38 -12.54 17.93
N GLN A 282 8.15 -12.41 18.41
CA GLN A 282 7.46 -13.47 19.15
C GLN A 282 6.14 -13.83 18.50
N MET A 283 5.83 -15.13 18.49
CA MET A 283 4.54 -15.63 18.03
C MET A 283 3.80 -16.36 19.15
N ALA A 284 2.48 -16.18 19.17
CA ALA A 284 1.60 -16.93 20.04
C ALA A 284 1.18 -18.23 19.37
N VAL A 285 1.07 -19.30 20.15
CA VAL A 285 0.53 -20.59 19.74
C VAL A 285 -0.79 -20.83 20.47
N HIS A 286 -1.77 -21.39 19.77
CA HIS A 286 -3.07 -21.77 20.31
C HIS A 286 -3.40 -23.20 19.88
N VAL A 287 -3.93 -24.01 20.80
CA VAL A 287 -4.31 -25.40 20.50
C VAL A 287 -5.84 -25.51 20.31
N PRO A 288 -6.33 -25.86 19.11
CA PRO A 288 -7.75 -26.19 18.91
C PRO A 288 -8.10 -27.49 19.65
N ILE A 289 -9.18 -27.48 20.43
CA ILE A 289 -9.54 -28.59 21.34
C ILE A 289 -10.62 -29.48 20.72
N SER A 290 -11.76 -28.89 20.32
CA SER A 290 -12.88 -29.61 19.70
C SER A 290 -12.51 -30.19 18.33
N GLN A 291 -13.15 -31.29 17.95
CA GLN A 291 -12.88 -31.96 16.67
C GLN A 291 -13.24 -31.06 15.48
N GLU A 292 -14.33 -30.30 15.58
CA GLU A 292 -14.79 -29.35 14.58
C GLU A 292 -13.72 -28.26 14.34
N ALA A 293 -13.17 -27.69 15.41
CA ALA A 293 -12.12 -26.68 15.33
C ALA A 293 -10.80 -27.24 14.76
N GLN A 294 -10.46 -28.50 15.06
CA GLN A 294 -9.29 -29.16 14.46
C GLN A 294 -9.50 -29.40 12.95
N MET A 295 -10.70 -29.82 12.55
CA MET A 295 -11.05 -30.00 11.14
C MET A 295 -11.08 -28.67 10.39
N GLU A 296 -11.68 -27.62 10.97
CA GLU A 296 -11.70 -26.26 10.44
C GLU A 296 -10.28 -25.72 10.25
N ALA A 297 -9.43 -25.85 11.27
CA ALA A 297 -8.03 -25.43 11.19
C ALA A 297 -7.28 -26.15 10.05
N ARG A 298 -7.53 -27.44 9.86
CA ARG A 298 -6.91 -28.24 8.80
C ARG A 298 -7.44 -27.91 7.40
N MET A 299 -8.73 -27.65 7.26
CA MET A 299 -9.37 -27.39 5.97
C MET A 299 -9.20 -25.94 5.51
N LEU A 300 -9.30 -24.97 6.42
CA LEU A 300 -9.34 -23.54 6.06
C LEU A 300 -8.04 -22.79 6.43
N MET A 301 -7.45 -23.09 7.58
CA MET A 301 -6.35 -22.28 8.14
C MET A 301 -4.95 -22.83 7.86
N MET A 302 -4.83 -24.06 7.35
CA MET A 302 -3.54 -24.69 7.08
C MET A 302 -2.69 -23.81 6.15
N ALA A 303 -1.42 -23.64 6.47
CA ALA A 303 -0.52 -22.78 5.69
C ALA A 303 -0.45 -23.18 4.20
N THR A 304 -0.58 -24.47 3.89
CA THR A 304 -0.63 -24.99 2.51
C THR A 304 -1.82 -24.48 1.72
N ASN A 305 -2.95 -24.18 2.36
CA ASN A 305 -4.18 -23.75 1.66
C ASN A 305 -4.19 -22.23 1.44
N ASN A 306 -3.28 -21.51 2.08
CA ASN A 306 -3.25 -20.04 2.13
C ASN A 306 -2.00 -19.49 1.42
N ILE A 307 -1.79 -19.89 0.16
CA ILE A 307 -0.63 -19.52 -0.67
C ILE A 307 -0.82 -18.16 -1.35
N LEU A 308 -2.06 -17.79 -1.68
CA LEU A 308 -2.38 -16.56 -2.40
C LEU A 308 -2.78 -15.42 -1.45
N SER A 309 -2.52 -14.20 -1.87
CA SER A 309 -2.98 -12.99 -1.19
C SER A 309 -4.48 -12.77 -1.45
N PRO A 310 -5.32 -12.62 -0.42
CA PRO A 310 -6.75 -12.30 -0.59
C PRO A 310 -7.02 -10.98 -1.33
N ALA A 311 -6.06 -10.05 -1.32
CA ALA A 311 -6.21 -8.73 -1.92
C ALA A 311 -5.97 -8.72 -3.44
N SER A 312 -5.13 -9.62 -3.95
CA SER A 312 -4.63 -9.55 -5.34
C SER A 312 -4.60 -10.88 -6.08
N GLY A 313 -4.79 -12.00 -5.38
CA GLY A 313 -4.64 -13.34 -5.95
C GLY A 313 -3.21 -13.70 -6.36
N ARG A 314 -2.22 -12.85 -6.06
CA ARG A 314 -0.80 -13.16 -6.29
C ARG A 314 -0.27 -14.02 -5.13
N PRO A 315 0.71 -14.91 -5.38
CA PRO A 315 1.27 -15.73 -4.32
C PRO A 315 1.98 -14.86 -3.27
N ILE A 316 1.71 -15.12 -2.00
CA ILE A 316 2.40 -14.49 -0.87
C ILE A 316 3.50 -15.38 -0.32
N ALA A 317 3.30 -16.71 -0.37
CA ALA A 317 4.29 -17.71 0.00
C ALA A 317 5.32 -17.92 -1.14
N ASN A 318 6.03 -16.84 -1.50
CA ASN A 318 7.05 -16.86 -2.53
C ASN A 318 8.45 -16.98 -1.93
N PRO A 319 9.40 -17.62 -2.64
CA PRO A 319 10.82 -17.54 -2.30
C PRO A 319 11.26 -16.07 -2.16
N SER A 320 12.01 -15.78 -1.10
CA SER A 320 12.47 -14.42 -0.79
C SER A 320 13.95 -14.40 -0.44
N HIS A 321 14.56 -13.21 -0.51
CA HIS A 321 15.94 -12.96 -0.10
C HIS A 321 16.92 -14.00 -0.68
N ASP A 322 17.58 -14.75 0.20
CA ASP A 322 18.66 -15.67 -0.13
C ASP A 322 18.20 -16.80 -1.05
N MET A 323 16.95 -17.25 -0.94
CA MET A 323 16.40 -18.26 -1.86
C MET A 323 16.39 -17.76 -3.30
N VAL A 324 16.00 -16.49 -3.49
CA VAL A 324 16.00 -15.85 -4.81
C VAL A 324 17.43 -15.65 -5.30
N LEU A 325 18.34 -15.22 -4.41
CA LEU A 325 19.74 -14.99 -4.75
C LEU A 325 20.42 -16.29 -5.21
N GLY A 326 20.17 -17.41 -4.53
CA GLY A 326 20.70 -18.73 -4.90
C GLY A 326 20.20 -19.20 -6.26
N VAL A 327 18.89 -19.05 -6.54
CA VAL A 327 18.33 -19.38 -7.87
C VAL A 327 18.83 -18.44 -8.96
N ASN A 328 18.98 -17.15 -8.65
CA ASN A 328 19.52 -16.18 -9.60
C ASN A 328 20.97 -16.51 -9.95
N TYR A 329 21.81 -16.77 -8.95
CA TYR A 329 23.18 -17.24 -9.14
C TYR A 329 23.22 -18.50 -10.00
N LEU A 330 22.41 -19.52 -9.67
CA LEU A 330 22.32 -20.77 -10.42
C LEU A 330 22.02 -20.54 -11.91
N THR A 331 21.15 -19.59 -12.24
CA THR A 331 20.68 -19.35 -13.61
C THR A 331 21.47 -18.30 -14.39
N LYS A 332 22.43 -17.62 -13.74
CA LYS A 332 23.37 -16.70 -14.41
C LYS A 332 24.35 -17.43 -15.32
N VAL A 333 24.97 -16.63 -16.20
CA VAL A 333 25.89 -17.07 -17.25
C VAL A 333 27.22 -16.34 -17.05
N LYS A 334 28.34 -17.03 -17.27
CA LYS A 334 29.66 -16.42 -17.24
C LYS A 334 30.48 -16.84 -18.46
N ALA A 335 31.12 -15.88 -19.12
CA ALA A 335 32.03 -16.13 -20.24
C ALA A 335 33.40 -16.57 -19.72
N GLY A 336 34.07 -17.48 -20.42
CA GLY A 336 35.37 -18.05 -20.03
C GLY A 336 35.28 -19.13 -18.96
N GLU A 337 34.10 -19.69 -18.72
CA GLU A 337 33.95 -20.80 -17.77
C GLU A 337 34.27 -22.14 -18.42
N ALA A 338 34.84 -23.06 -17.64
CA ALA A 338 35.27 -24.36 -18.12
C ALA A 338 34.13 -25.14 -18.79
N GLY A 339 34.40 -25.66 -20.00
CA GLY A 339 33.41 -26.37 -20.82
C GLY A 339 32.44 -25.51 -21.63
N GLU A 340 32.69 -24.21 -21.77
CA GLU A 340 31.96 -23.31 -22.68
C GLU A 340 32.00 -23.83 -24.14
N GLY A 341 30.87 -23.77 -24.84
CA GLY A 341 30.74 -24.17 -26.25
C GLY A 341 30.49 -25.67 -26.49
N LYS A 342 30.40 -26.49 -25.43
CA LYS A 342 30.10 -27.93 -25.54
C LYS A 342 28.64 -28.21 -25.90
N VAL A 343 28.42 -29.28 -26.66
CA VAL A 343 27.10 -29.74 -27.11
C VAL A 343 26.81 -31.13 -26.55
N PHE A 344 25.72 -31.27 -25.81
CA PHE A 344 25.29 -32.52 -25.19
C PHE A 344 24.07 -33.12 -25.89
N GLY A 345 24.01 -34.45 -25.94
CA GLY A 345 22.91 -35.20 -26.55
C GLY A 345 21.66 -35.26 -25.67
N SER A 346 21.82 -35.11 -24.34
CA SER A 346 20.70 -35.06 -23.39
C SER A 346 21.01 -34.22 -22.15
N ARG A 347 19.98 -33.90 -21.37
CA ARG A 347 20.11 -33.21 -20.08
C ARG A 347 20.90 -34.04 -19.07
N ASP A 348 20.63 -35.34 -18.99
CA ASP A 348 21.27 -36.23 -18.02
C ASP A 348 22.78 -36.39 -18.29
N GLU A 349 23.17 -36.37 -19.56
CA GLU A 349 24.58 -36.38 -19.97
C GLU A 349 25.32 -35.12 -19.49
N ALA A 350 24.71 -33.94 -19.64
CA ALA A 350 25.28 -32.68 -19.16
C ALA A 350 25.40 -32.65 -17.62
N LEU A 351 24.37 -33.14 -16.90
CA LEU A 351 24.37 -33.21 -15.44
C LEU A 351 25.39 -34.22 -14.92
N SER A 352 25.45 -35.41 -15.50
CA SER A 352 26.44 -36.44 -15.15
C SER A 352 27.87 -35.94 -15.37
N THR A 353 28.10 -35.16 -16.43
CA THR A 353 29.40 -34.55 -16.72
C THR A 353 29.80 -33.51 -15.67
N TYR A 354 28.84 -32.74 -15.17
CA TYR A 354 29.05 -31.79 -14.07
C TYR A 354 29.39 -32.51 -12.76
N GLU A 355 28.64 -33.54 -12.39
CA GLU A 355 28.82 -34.28 -11.13
C GLU A 355 30.13 -35.06 -11.09
N HIS A 356 30.49 -35.74 -12.18
CA HIS A 356 31.68 -36.60 -12.24
C HIS A 356 32.95 -35.85 -12.63
N GLY A 357 32.83 -34.60 -13.10
CA GLY A 357 33.95 -33.76 -13.52
C GLY A 357 34.74 -34.30 -14.71
N LYS A 358 34.22 -35.29 -15.45
CA LYS A 358 34.82 -35.88 -16.64
C LYS A 358 33.88 -35.73 -17.83
N VAL A 359 34.39 -35.13 -18.90
CA VAL A 359 33.63 -34.94 -20.14
C VAL A 359 33.71 -36.23 -20.95
N PRO A 360 32.58 -36.84 -21.35
CA PRO A 360 32.59 -38.04 -22.18
C PRO A 360 33.32 -37.77 -23.50
N GLY A 361 34.11 -38.73 -23.99
CA GLY A 361 34.89 -38.60 -25.23
C GLY A 361 34.07 -38.38 -26.51
N ASN A 362 32.73 -38.40 -26.42
CA ASN A 362 31.79 -38.26 -27.53
C ASN A 362 31.08 -36.88 -27.59
N VAL A 363 31.50 -35.91 -26.77
CA VAL A 363 30.94 -34.55 -26.76
C VAL A 363 31.54 -33.72 -27.90
N PHE A 364 30.72 -33.35 -28.89
CA PHE A 364 31.14 -32.50 -30.01
C PHE A 364 31.31 -31.04 -29.53
N GLY A 365 32.50 -30.47 -29.71
CA GLY A 365 32.76 -29.04 -29.48
C GLY A 365 32.54 -28.24 -30.76
N ALA A 366 31.90 -27.07 -30.67
CA ALA A 366 31.96 -26.08 -31.74
C ALA A 366 33.42 -25.59 -31.86
N LYS A 367 34.05 -25.76 -33.03
CA LYS A 367 35.40 -25.22 -33.29
C LYS A 367 35.36 -23.70 -33.11
N VAL A 368 35.97 -23.20 -32.03
CA VAL A 368 36.28 -21.78 -31.88
C VAL A 368 37.35 -21.47 -32.92
N LYS A 369 37.07 -20.56 -33.87
CA LYS A 369 38.11 -20.05 -34.77
C LYS A 369 39.05 -19.17 -33.96
N GLU A 370 40.34 -19.47 -34.05
CA GLU A 370 41.44 -18.71 -33.47
C GLU A 370 41.39 -17.25 -33.92
N THR A 371 41.13 -16.36 -32.99
CA THR A 371 41.59 -14.97 -33.07
C THR A 371 42.02 -14.56 -31.67
N ASP A 372 43.29 -14.21 -31.56
CA ASP A 372 43.98 -13.61 -30.40
C ASP A 372 44.46 -14.56 -29.28
N GLY A 373 45.47 -15.38 -29.61
CA GLY A 373 46.73 -15.45 -28.84
C GLY A 373 46.72 -15.80 -27.34
N GLN A 374 45.64 -16.35 -26.79
CA GLN A 374 45.63 -16.93 -25.45
C GLN A 374 45.50 -18.45 -25.52
N PRO A 375 46.30 -19.23 -24.77
CA PRO A 375 46.26 -20.68 -24.84
C PRO A 375 44.90 -21.19 -24.32
N HIS A 376 44.18 -21.90 -25.19
CA HIS A 376 43.13 -22.82 -24.74
C HIS A 376 43.79 -23.87 -23.86
N LYS A 377 43.32 -24.01 -22.61
CA LYS A 377 43.64 -25.18 -21.78
C LYS A 377 43.02 -26.41 -22.46
N GLU A 378 43.83 -27.16 -23.18
CA GLU A 378 43.45 -28.49 -23.67
C GLU A 378 43.29 -29.45 -22.49
N ALA A 379 42.23 -30.27 -22.56
CA ALA A 379 42.12 -31.61 -22.01
C ALA A 379 42.30 -31.80 -20.48
N ASP A 380 41.32 -31.37 -19.67
CA ASP A 380 40.80 -32.08 -18.46
C ASP A 380 39.71 -31.26 -17.72
N GLU A 381 38.94 -30.45 -18.46
CA GLU A 381 38.19 -29.37 -17.82
C GLU A 381 36.81 -29.80 -17.33
N LYS A 382 36.67 -29.85 -16.00
CA LYS A 382 35.40 -29.90 -15.26
C LYS A 382 34.40 -28.92 -15.87
N LEU A 383 33.17 -29.36 -16.10
CA LEU A 383 32.11 -28.49 -16.61
C LEU A 383 31.70 -27.47 -15.53
N GLY A 384 31.71 -26.18 -15.86
CA GLY A 384 31.30 -25.10 -14.97
C GLY A 384 29.78 -24.94 -14.85
N LEU A 385 29.32 -24.32 -13.77
CA LEU A 385 27.88 -24.15 -13.48
C LEU A 385 27.21 -23.13 -14.42
N HIS A 386 27.91 -22.04 -14.76
CA HIS A 386 27.40 -20.94 -15.59
C HIS A 386 27.95 -20.97 -17.02
N ALA A 387 28.61 -22.07 -17.41
CA ALA A 387 29.18 -22.26 -18.74
C ALA A 387 28.07 -22.31 -19.79
N LYS A 388 28.29 -21.62 -20.93
CA LYS A 388 27.34 -21.67 -22.05
C LYS A 388 27.47 -23.00 -22.77
N ILE A 389 26.40 -23.78 -22.77
CA ILE A 389 26.33 -25.09 -23.40
C ILE A 389 25.09 -25.21 -24.27
N ARG A 390 25.09 -26.20 -25.16
CA ARG A 390 23.91 -26.58 -25.95
C ARG A 390 23.47 -27.98 -25.60
N VAL A 391 22.17 -28.20 -25.56
CA VAL A 391 21.57 -29.50 -25.25
C VAL A 391 20.46 -29.78 -26.24
N ARG A 392 20.53 -30.95 -26.89
CA ARG A 392 19.51 -31.40 -27.83
C ARG A 392 18.13 -31.45 -27.18
N GLY A 393 17.13 -30.90 -27.85
CA GLY A 393 15.74 -30.82 -27.35
C GLY A 393 15.41 -29.56 -26.55
N ILE A 394 16.43 -28.88 -25.98
CA ILE A 394 16.27 -27.64 -25.19
C ILE A 394 16.71 -26.42 -26.00
N THR A 395 17.86 -26.48 -26.66
CA THR A 395 18.45 -25.36 -27.42
C THR A 395 18.41 -25.59 -28.93
N THR A 396 18.45 -24.50 -29.72
CA THR A 396 18.68 -24.54 -31.17
C THR A 396 20.11 -24.99 -31.50
N LEU A 397 20.23 -26.00 -32.37
CA LEU A 397 21.51 -26.59 -32.76
C LEU A 397 21.94 -26.04 -34.14
N ASP A 398 22.48 -24.82 -34.15
CA ASP A 398 22.97 -24.15 -35.37
C ASP A 398 24.49 -23.99 -35.36
N ALA A 399 25.18 -24.00 -36.50
CA ALA A 399 26.66 -23.90 -36.58
C ALA A 399 27.24 -22.49 -36.30
N ARG A 400 26.55 -21.64 -35.52
CA ARG A 400 27.00 -20.27 -35.17
C ARG A 400 28.07 -20.28 -34.05
N PRO A 401 29.09 -19.40 -34.10
CA PRO A 401 30.11 -19.29 -33.05
C PRO A 401 29.52 -18.86 -31.71
N VAL A 402 30.16 -19.24 -30.59
CA VAL A 402 29.67 -19.03 -29.21
C VAL A 402 29.38 -17.55 -28.90
N ALA A 403 30.14 -16.62 -29.50
CA ALA A 403 29.93 -15.18 -29.36
C ALA A 403 28.59 -14.69 -29.95
N GLU A 404 28.02 -15.40 -30.92
CA GLU A 404 26.75 -15.06 -31.58
C GLU A 404 25.53 -15.76 -30.94
N TRP A 405 25.74 -16.56 -29.89
CA TRP A 405 24.65 -17.25 -29.21
C TRP A 405 23.78 -16.27 -28.43
N ASN A 406 22.49 -16.23 -28.74
CA ASN A 406 21.54 -15.31 -28.12
C ASN A 406 20.57 -16.03 -27.17
N GLU A 407 20.44 -15.50 -25.96
CA GLU A 407 19.52 -16.00 -24.93
C GLU A 407 18.06 -15.91 -25.39
N LYS A 408 17.69 -14.85 -26.13
CA LYS A 408 16.31 -14.65 -26.62
C LYS A 408 15.86 -15.73 -27.60
N ASN A 409 16.80 -16.32 -28.33
CA ASN A 409 16.52 -17.35 -29.32
C ASN A 409 16.66 -18.77 -28.74
N ASN A 410 16.92 -18.90 -27.43
CA ASN A 410 17.26 -20.19 -26.80
C ASN A 410 18.44 -20.89 -27.47
N ASP A 411 19.41 -20.12 -27.97
CA ASP A 411 20.59 -20.66 -28.68
C ASP A 411 21.54 -21.40 -27.74
N PHE A 412 21.44 -21.17 -26.43
CA PHE A 412 22.28 -21.79 -25.39
C PHE A 412 21.53 -21.93 -24.07
N THR A 413 22.06 -22.76 -23.18
CA THR A 413 21.63 -22.94 -21.78
C THR A 413 22.87 -23.03 -20.88
N THR A 414 22.69 -23.20 -19.57
CA THR A 414 23.76 -23.46 -18.61
C THR A 414 23.45 -24.71 -17.80
N VAL A 415 24.47 -25.33 -17.19
CA VAL A 415 24.25 -26.46 -16.28
C VAL A 415 23.30 -26.07 -15.16
N GLY A 416 23.48 -24.88 -14.57
CA GLY A 416 22.59 -24.41 -13.52
C GLY A 416 21.13 -24.24 -13.97
N ARG A 417 20.88 -23.77 -15.20
CA ARG A 417 19.52 -23.74 -15.78
C ARG A 417 18.96 -25.15 -15.98
N LEU A 418 19.76 -26.13 -16.39
CA LEU A 418 19.33 -27.53 -16.52
C LEU A 418 18.98 -28.15 -15.17
N ILE A 419 19.71 -27.81 -14.11
CA ILE A 419 19.38 -28.22 -12.73
C ILE A 419 18.04 -27.60 -12.32
N PHE A 420 17.88 -26.30 -12.54
CA PHE A 420 16.63 -25.58 -12.25
C PHE A 420 15.43 -26.17 -13.02
N MET A 421 15.58 -26.43 -14.32
CA MET A 421 14.54 -27.05 -15.15
C MET A 421 14.14 -28.44 -14.66
N GLY A 422 15.04 -29.15 -14.00
CA GLY A 422 14.74 -30.46 -13.40
C GLY A 422 13.76 -30.46 -12.25
N LEU A 423 13.63 -29.31 -11.61
CA LEU A 423 12.79 -29.13 -10.44
C LEU A 423 11.35 -28.74 -10.83
N LEU A 424 11.17 -28.27 -12.07
CA LEU A 424 9.88 -27.85 -12.59
C LEU A 424 8.92 -29.04 -12.73
N PRO A 425 7.60 -28.84 -12.48
CA PRO A 425 6.57 -29.81 -12.80
C PRO A 425 6.60 -30.24 -14.28
N LYS A 426 6.30 -31.51 -14.56
CA LYS A 426 6.38 -32.09 -15.93
C LYS A 426 5.53 -31.36 -16.99
N ASN A 427 4.46 -30.69 -16.57
CA ASN A 427 3.49 -30.04 -17.44
C ASN A 427 3.83 -28.57 -17.76
N LEU A 428 5.00 -28.08 -17.30
CA LEU A 428 5.51 -26.76 -17.67
C LEU A 428 6.57 -26.87 -18.77
N ASP A 429 6.49 -25.99 -19.76
CA ASP A 429 7.52 -25.90 -20.80
C ASP A 429 8.83 -25.37 -20.21
N PRO A 430 9.88 -26.20 -20.08
CA PRO A 430 11.14 -25.79 -19.49
C PRO A 430 11.85 -24.70 -20.30
N LYS A 431 11.55 -24.57 -21.60
CA LYS A 431 12.16 -23.55 -22.47
C LYS A 431 11.80 -22.12 -22.06
N LYS A 432 10.65 -21.92 -21.43
CA LYS A 432 10.24 -20.60 -20.90
C LYS A 432 11.18 -20.10 -19.79
N PHE A 433 11.82 -21.03 -19.08
CA PHE A 433 12.70 -20.75 -17.95
C PHE A 433 14.19 -20.82 -18.31
N ASN A 434 14.53 -20.88 -19.60
CA ASN A 434 15.91 -20.80 -20.07
C ASN A 434 16.44 -19.35 -20.09
N ARG A 435 16.34 -18.66 -18.95
CA ARG A 435 16.81 -17.30 -18.77
C ARG A 435 17.29 -17.09 -17.34
N VAL A 436 17.91 -15.94 -17.07
CA VAL A 436 18.20 -15.54 -15.69
C VAL A 436 16.87 -15.36 -14.94
N ILE A 437 16.74 -16.05 -13.80
CA ILE A 437 15.51 -16.07 -12.99
C ILE A 437 15.66 -15.12 -11.81
N GLY A 438 14.76 -14.14 -11.69
CA GLY A 438 14.68 -13.23 -10.54
C GLY A 438 13.44 -13.47 -9.67
N LYS A 439 13.22 -12.59 -8.68
CA LYS A 439 12.07 -12.66 -7.76
C LYS A 439 10.71 -12.64 -8.50
N LYS A 440 10.60 -11.80 -9.54
CA LYS A 440 9.36 -11.67 -10.32
C LYS A 440 9.06 -12.95 -11.10
N ASP A 441 10.07 -13.56 -11.70
CA ASP A 441 9.92 -14.82 -12.44
C ASP A 441 9.51 -15.97 -11.52
N LEU A 442 10.11 -16.07 -10.33
CA LEU A 442 9.71 -17.07 -9.33
C LEU A 442 8.27 -16.89 -8.86
N SER A 443 7.85 -15.65 -8.61
CA SER A 443 6.46 -15.36 -8.26
C SER A 443 5.49 -15.76 -9.37
N ASN A 444 5.86 -15.53 -10.63
CA ASN A 444 5.05 -15.91 -11.77
C ASN A 444 5.03 -17.43 -11.96
N LEU A 445 6.15 -18.12 -11.74
CA LEU A 445 6.21 -19.58 -11.77
C LEU A 445 5.26 -20.21 -10.74
N VAL A 446 5.24 -19.72 -9.50
CA VAL A 446 4.33 -20.21 -8.45
C VAL A 446 2.88 -19.94 -8.85
N TYR A 447 2.60 -18.75 -9.37
CA TYR A 447 1.26 -18.37 -9.81
C TYR A 447 0.75 -19.22 -10.98
N GLU A 448 1.57 -19.42 -12.02
CA GLU A 448 1.24 -20.27 -13.17
C GLU A 448 1.08 -21.73 -12.75
N SER A 449 1.91 -22.22 -11.82
CA SER A 449 1.79 -23.58 -11.28
C SER A 449 0.50 -23.78 -10.51
N PHE A 450 0.12 -22.80 -9.68
CA PHE A 450 -1.11 -22.84 -8.89
C PHE A 450 -2.36 -22.83 -9.77
N LYS A 451 -2.37 -21.98 -10.79
CA LYS A 451 -3.51 -21.81 -11.68
C LYS A 451 -3.67 -22.92 -12.72
N ASN A 452 -2.58 -23.56 -13.12
CA ASN A 452 -2.66 -24.62 -14.12
C ASN A 452 -3.38 -25.83 -13.51
N PRO A 453 -4.57 -26.21 -13.99
CA PRO A 453 -5.33 -27.33 -13.44
C PRO A 453 -4.61 -28.68 -13.59
N GLU A 454 -3.66 -28.81 -14.55
CA GLU A 454 -2.87 -30.04 -14.74
C GLU A 454 -1.77 -30.22 -13.67
N ILE A 455 -1.38 -29.15 -12.97
CA ILE A 455 -0.37 -29.18 -11.90
C ILE A 455 -1.11 -29.16 -10.56
N GLY A 456 -2.02 -28.20 -10.42
CA GLY A 456 -2.87 -28.04 -9.26
C GLY A 456 -2.15 -27.61 -7.98
N HIS A 457 -2.94 -27.56 -6.91
CA HIS A 457 -2.52 -27.07 -5.60
C HIS A 457 -1.40 -27.90 -4.97
N HIS A 458 -1.50 -29.23 -5.00
CA HIS A 458 -0.57 -30.13 -4.32
C HIS A 458 0.85 -30.06 -4.89
N GLU A 459 1.01 -30.13 -6.21
CA GLU A 459 2.33 -30.01 -6.84
C GLU A 459 2.93 -28.62 -6.65
N THR A 460 2.11 -27.57 -6.56
CA THR A 460 2.59 -26.22 -6.27
C THR A 460 3.21 -26.12 -4.87
N VAL A 461 2.61 -26.75 -3.86
CA VAL A 461 3.19 -26.83 -2.51
C VAL A 461 4.53 -27.57 -2.52
N LEU A 462 4.61 -28.70 -3.24
CA LEU A 462 5.87 -29.45 -3.36
C LEU A 462 6.93 -28.65 -4.12
N LEU A 463 6.54 -27.90 -5.15
CA LEU A 463 7.43 -27.01 -5.89
C LEU A 463 8.03 -25.95 -4.97
N LEU A 464 7.23 -25.34 -4.09
CA LEU A 464 7.69 -24.33 -3.12
C LEU A 464 8.76 -24.88 -2.17
N ASP A 465 8.53 -26.07 -1.59
CA ASP A 465 9.52 -26.72 -0.72
C ASP A 465 10.82 -27.05 -1.48
N ARG A 466 10.71 -27.54 -2.72
CA ARG A 466 11.88 -27.83 -3.58
C ARG A 466 12.64 -26.55 -3.93
N LEU A 467 11.95 -25.48 -4.32
CA LEU A 467 12.54 -24.17 -4.63
C LEU A 467 13.27 -23.59 -3.42
N MET A 468 12.70 -23.70 -2.23
CA MET A 468 13.33 -23.26 -0.99
C MET A 468 14.66 -23.99 -0.75
N ASN A 469 14.64 -25.33 -0.78
CA ASN A 469 15.83 -26.14 -0.53
C ASN A 469 16.94 -25.87 -1.55
N MET A 470 16.58 -25.79 -2.84
CA MET A 470 17.53 -25.45 -3.91
C MET A 470 18.09 -24.05 -3.74
N GLY A 471 17.23 -23.07 -3.44
CA GLY A 471 17.62 -21.68 -3.23
C GLY A 471 18.64 -21.54 -2.11
N PHE A 472 18.40 -22.16 -0.94
CA PHE A 472 19.35 -22.14 0.17
C PHE A 472 20.66 -22.85 -0.18
N HIS A 473 20.60 -24.03 -0.80
CA HIS A 473 21.80 -24.77 -1.18
C HIS A 473 22.70 -23.95 -2.12
N TYR A 474 22.15 -23.42 -3.21
CA TYR A 474 22.94 -22.64 -4.17
C TYR A 474 23.29 -21.25 -3.67
N ALA A 475 22.55 -20.68 -2.72
CA ALA A 475 22.98 -19.48 -2.01
C ALA A 475 24.27 -19.74 -1.21
N THR A 476 24.35 -20.86 -0.49
CA THR A 476 25.59 -21.26 0.21
C THR A 476 26.73 -21.57 -0.74
N VAL A 477 26.48 -22.33 -1.82
CA VAL A 477 27.49 -22.67 -2.84
C VAL A 477 28.02 -21.43 -3.55
N SER A 478 27.19 -20.40 -3.74
CA SER A 478 27.60 -19.17 -4.39
C SER A 478 28.74 -18.44 -3.68
N GLY A 479 28.87 -18.62 -2.35
CA GLY A 479 29.88 -17.92 -1.55
C GLY A 479 29.79 -16.39 -1.62
N LEU A 480 28.63 -15.84 -2.01
CA LEU A 480 28.44 -14.40 -2.17
C LEU A 480 28.64 -13.69 -0.82
N SER A 481 29.48 -12.66 -0.84
CA SER A 481 29.78 -11.82 0.31
C SER A 481 29.72 -10.34 -0.11
N ILE A 482 29.62 -9.44 0.86
CA ILE A 482 29.64 -8.00 0.62
C ILE A 482 30.93 -7.43 1.20
N SER A 483 31.70 -6.77 0.36
CA SER A 483 32.93 -6.06 0.72
C SER A 483 32.87 -4.59 0.29
N LEU A 484 33.80 -3.78 0.81
CA LEU A 484 33.97 -2.39 0.38
C LEU A 484 34.34 -2.26 -1.11
N ASN A 485 34.97 -3.29 -1.68
CA ASN A 485 35.38 -3.30 -3.08
C ASN A 485 34.20 -3.54 -4.04
N ASP A 486 33.13 -4.20 -3.57
CA ASP A 486 31.91 -4.42 -4.36
C ASP A 486 31.14 -3.11 -4.59
N MET A 487 31.33 -2.12 -3.72
CA MET A 487 30.68 -0.81 -3.77
C MET A 487 31.37 0.13 -4.78
N SER A 488 31.37 -0.20 -6.06
CA SER A 488 32.06 0.59 -7.11
C SER A 488 31.51 2.02 -7.23
N ILE A 489 32.39 3.02 -7.06
CA ILE A 489 32.06 4.44 -7.22
C ILE A 489 32.26 4.83 -8.69
N PRO A 490 31.28 5.50 -9.34
CA PRO A 490 31.38 5.89 -10.73
C PRO A 490 32.58 6.80 -11.00
N THR A 491 33.40 6.45 -11.99
CA THR A 491 34.56 7.27 -12.38
C THR A 491 34.17 8.68 -12.82
N LYS A 492 33.03 8.81 -13.50
CA LYS A 492 32.48 10.09 -14.01
C LYS A 492 31.75 10.93 -12.97
N LYS A 493 31.59 10.44 -11.73
CA LYS A 493 30.85 11.14 -10.67
C LYS A 493 31.38 12.57 -10.45
N ALA A 494 32.70 12.74 -10.34
CA ALA A 494 33.30 14.05 -10.09
C ALA A 494 33.01 15.05 -11.22
N GLU A 495 33.11 14.62 -12.48
CA GLU A 495 32.78 15.43 -13.65
C GLU A 495 31.31 15.87 -13.64
N ARG A 496 30.39 14.95 -13.31
CA ARG A 496 28.96 15.25 -13.21
C ARG A 496 28.65 16.28 -12.13
N ILE A 497 29.30 16.17 -10.97
CA ILE A 497 29.13 17.11 -9.86
C ILE A 497 29.63 18.51 -10.24
N VAL A 498 30.83 18.62 -10.84
CA VAL A 498 31.38 19.91 -11.27
C VAL A 498 30.47 20.57 -12.30
N LYS A 499 29.95 19.80 -13.27
CA LYS A 499 28.99 20.31 -14.25
C LYS A 499 27.70 20.82 -13.60
N ALA A 500 27.17 20.08 -12.63
CA ALA A 500 25.97 20.47 -11.88
C ALA A 500 26.19 21.76 -11.08
N GLN A 501 27.32 21.89 -10.39
CA GLN A 501 27.69 23.10 -9.66
C GLN A 501 27.81 24.32 -10.58
N GLY A 502 28.35 24.16 -11.78
CA GLY A 502 28.38 25.22 -12.79
C GLY A 502 26.98 25.67 -13.24
N GLN A 503 26.05 24.73 -13.41
CA GLN A 503 24.65 25.04 -13.74
C GLN A 503 23.93 25.75 -12.58
N VAL A 504 24.18 25.34 -11.33
CA VAL A 504 23.63 25.98 -10.14
C VAL A 504 24.11 27.43 -10.03
N ARG A 505 25.42 27.68 -10.23
CA ARG A 505 25.96 29.05 -10.23
C ARG A 505 25.33 29.94 -11.29
N ALA A 506 25.15 29.44 -12.51
CA ALA A 506 24.47 30.22 -13.55
C ALA A 506 23.03 30.61 -13.16
N ILE A 507 22.32 29.74 -12.44
CA ILE A 507 20.98 30.03 -11.91
C ILE A 507 21.04 31.03 -10.74
N GLU A 508 22.06 30.96 -9.89
CA GLU A 508 22.29 31.94 -8.83
C GLU A 508 22.61 33.32 -9.44
N ASP A 509 23.44 33.38 -10.47
CA ASP A 509 23.75 34.61 -11.21
C ASP A 509 22.49 35.19 -11.90
N GLU A 510 21.63 34.33 -12.48
CA GLU A 510 20.32 34.75 -13.04
C GLU A 510 19.41 35.36 -11.97
N PHE A 511 19.42 34.81 -10.76
CA PHE A 511 18.64 35.30 -9.64
C PHE A 511 19.18 36.62 -9.10
N GLU A 512 20.49 36.74 -8.91
CA GLU A 512 21.15 38.00 -8.51
C GLU A 512 20.94 39.11 -9.56
N GLY A 513 20.89 38.74 -10.84
CA GLY A 513 20.54 39.64 -11.95
C GLY A 513 19.05 39.99 -12.04
N GLY A 514 18.19 39.43 -11.20
CA GLY A 514 16.75 39.70 -11.15
C GLY A 514 15.94 39.09 -12.30
N MET A 515 16.49 38.13 -13.04
CA MET A 515 15.83 37.48 -14.19
C MET A 515 14.83 36.38 -13.77
N ILE A 516 15.04 35.78 -12.60
CA ILE A 516 14.18 34.70 -12.05
C ILE A 516 13.80 35.01 -10.60
N THR A 517 12.70 34.41 -10.14
CA THR A 517 12.25 34.51 -8.73
C THR A 517 12.96 33.49 -7.83
N ASP A 518 12.97 33.70 -6.50
CA ASP A 518 13.61 32.75 -5.56
C ASP A 518 12.94 31.36 -5.59
N ASN A 519 11.61 31.31 -5.79
CA ASN A 519 10.89 30.04 -5.96
C ASN A 519 11.31 29.31 -7.24
N GLU A 520 11.50 30.03 -8.35
CA GLU A 520 11.99 29.43 -9.61
C GLU A 520 13.45 28.96 -9.45
N ARG A 521 14.31 29.77 -8.83
CA ARG A 521 15.70 29.42 -8.48
C ARG A 521 15.74 28.11 -7.68
N TYR A 522 15.01 28.06 -6.57
CA TYR A 522 14.94 26.89 -5.69
C TYR A 522 14.48 25.61 -6.41
N ASN A 523 13.42 25.69 -7.21
CA ASN A 523 12.90 24.53 -7.95
C ASN A 523 13.88 24.04 -9.02
N ARG A 524 14.49 24.95 -9.79
CA ARG A 524 15.50 24.59 -10.81
C ARG A 524 16.72 23.92 -10.20
N ILE A 525 17.21 24.41 -9.06
CA ILE A 525 18.34 23.79 -8.34
C ILE A 525 18.01 22.36 -7.90
N ILE A 526 16.81 22.14 -7.35
CA ILE A 526 16.36 20.80 -6.95
C ILE A 526 16.29 19.84 -8.14
N ASP A 527 15.79 20.30 -9.28
CA ASP A 527 15.65 19.45 -10.46
C ASP A 527 17.01 19.06 -11.04
N ILE A 528 18.00 19.96 -11.05
CA ILE A 528 19.38 19.66 -11.44
C ILE A 528 19.95 18.54 -10.54
N TRP A 529 19.86 18.70 -9.22
CA TRP A 529 20.43 17.72 -8.30
C TRP A 529 19.72 16.37 -8.34
N THR A 530 18.40 16.36 -8.59
CA THR A 530 17.63 15.14 -8.80
C THR A 530 18.13 14.40 -10.04
N HIS A 531 18.24 15.09 -11.18
CA HIS A 531 18.72 14.53 -12.45
C HIS A 531 20.16 14.01 -12.36
N VAL A 532 21.05 14.77 -11.73
CA VAL A 532 22.45 14.38 -11.53
C VAL A 532 22.54 13.13 -10.67
N GLY A 533 21.76 13.08 -9.58
CA GLY A 533 21.71 11.90 -8.73
C GLY A 533 21.26 10.64 -9.47
N ASP A 534 20.27 10.76 -10.36
CA ASP A 534 19.77 9.61 -11.12
C ASP A 534 20.77 9.16 -12.19
N LYS A 535 21.41 10.11 -12.90
CA LYS A 535 22.50 9.77 -13.84
C LYS A 535 23.69 9.09 -13.16
N VAL A 536 24.10 9.57 -11.98
CA VAL A 536 25.18 8.95 -11.20
C VAL A 536 24.80 7.52 -10.80
N ALA A 537 23.53 7.28 -10.46
CA ALA A 537 23.05 5.93 -10.17
C ALA A 537 23.07 5.04 -11.43
N ASP A 538 22.66 5.55 -12.58
CA ASP A 538 22.67 4.81 -13.84
C ASP A 538 24.09 4.38 -14.22
N GLU A 539 25.04 5.31 -14.20
CA GLU A 539 26.46 5.06 -14.49
C GLU A 539 27.08 4.06 -13.50
N MET A 540 26.71 4.13 -12.22
CA MET A 540 27.14 3.17 -11.20
C MET A 540 26.68 1.75 -11.51
N PHE A 541 25.41 1.56 -11.86
CA PHE A 541 24.89 0.24 -12.21
C PHE A 541 25.53 -0.29 -13.50
N GLU A 542 25.78 0.56 -14.48
CA GLU A 542 26.50 0.19 -15.70
C GLU A 542 27.94 -0.25 -15.41
N GLU A 543 28.67 0.45 -14.54
CA GLU A 543 30.04 0.07 -14.15
C GLU A 543 30.08 -1.26 -13.38
N MET A 544 29.14 -1.48 -12.44
CA MET A 544 29.02 -2.77 -11.76
C MET A 544 28.67 -3.90 -12.74
N GLN A 545 27.80 -3.65 -13.72
CA GLN A 545 27.42 -4.64 -14.73
C GLN A 545 28.60 -5.02 -15.65
N LYS A 546 29.55 -4.10 -15.91
CA LYS A 546 30.75 -4.42 -16.72
C LYS A 546 31.57 -5.55 -16.10
N GLN A 547 31.61 -5.66 -14.77
CA GLN A 547 32.31 -6.77 -14.09
C GLN A 547 31.70 -8.13 -14.43
N GLU A 548 30.38 -8.21 -14.66
CA GLU A 548 29.74 -9.45 -15.08
C GLU A 548 30.17 -9.89 -16.48
N ARG A 549 30.37 -8.92 -17.39
CA ARG A 549 30.71 -9.15 -18.81
C ARG A 549 32.18 -9.53 -19.04
N LYS A 550 33.06 -9.30 -18.06
CA LYS A 550 34.46 -9.72 -18.15
C LYS A 550 34.58 -11.25 -18.20
N VAL A 551 35.53 -11.75 -18.98
CA VAL A 551 35.91 -13.16 -19.02
C VAL A 551 36.37 -13.60 -17.64
N TYR A 552 35.87 -14.73 -17.16
CA TYR A 552 36.21 -15.26 -15.86
C TYR A 552 37.69 -15.64 -15.76
N THR A 553 38.31 -15.24 -14.65
CA THR A 553 39.65 -15.67 -14.26
C THR A 553 39.63 -16.01 -12.78
N ASP A 554 40.37 -17.04 -12.36
CA ASP A 554 40.34 -17.56 -10.98
C ASP A 554 40.79 -16.54 -9.90
N LYS A 555 41.37 -15.41 -10.30
CA LYS A 555 41.83 -14.33 -9.41
C LYS A 555 40.79 -13.22 -9.19
N GLU A 556 39.76 -13.14 -10.03
CA GLU A 556 38.71 -12.10 -9.93
C GLU A 556 37.37 -12.71 -9.51
N PRO A 557 36.55 -11.98 -8.73
CA PRO A 557 35.21 -12.43 -8.37
C PRO A 557 34.35 -12.65 -9.63
N ARG A 558 33.55 -13.72 -9.64
CA ARG A 558 32.67 -14.08 -10.77
C ARG A 558 31.69 -12.97 -11.14
N PHE A 559 31.06 -12.38 -10.12
CA PHE A 559 30.02 -11.38 -10.24
C PHE A 559 30.16 -10.35 -9.12
N ASN A 560 29.57 -9.17 -9.32
CA ASN A 560 29.45 -8.18 -8.26
C ASN A 560 28.25 -8.53 -7.36
N SER A 561 28.49 -8.79 -6.08
CA SER A 561 27.45 -9.23 -5.14
C SER A 561 26.34 -8.20 -4.95
N ILE A 562 26.68 -6.91 -4.85
CA ILE A 562 25.70 -5.84 -4.61
C ILE A 562 24.78 -5.67 -5.81
N PHE A 563 25.35 -5.71 -7.01
CA PHE A 563 24.58 -5.70 -8.25
C PHE A 563 23.65 -6.90 -8.32
N MET A 564 24.15 -8.12 -8.04
CA MET A 564 23.31 -9.32 -8.05
C MET A 564 22.14 -9.25 -7.06
N MET A 565 22.36 -8.75 -5.84
CA MET A 565 21.31 -8.60 -4.84
C MET A 565 20.20 -7.64 -5.31
N ALA A 566 20.58 -6.51 -5.92
CA ALA A 566 19.65 -5.52 -6.42
C ALA A 566 18.94 -5.95 -7.72
N ASP A 567 19.66 -6.52 -8.67
CA ASP A 567 19.16 -6.96 -10.00
C ASP A 567 18.21 -8.16 -9.88
N SER A 568 18.55 -9.14 -9.03
CA SER A 568 17.67 -10.29 -8.75
C SER A 568 16.37 -9.91 -8.02
N GLY A 569 16.33 -8.73 -7.39
CA GLY A 569 15.25 -8.30 -6.52
C GLY A 569 15.18 -9.07 -5.19
N ALA A 570 16.25 -9.78 -4.82
CA ALA A 570 16.36 -10.51 -3.56
C ALA A 570 16.33 -9.54 -2.36
N ARG A 571 17.22 -8.55 -2.37
CA ARG A 571 17.30 -7.48 -1.37
C ARG A 571 18.06 -6.29 -1.94
N GLY A 572 17.58 -5.09 -1.65
CA GLY A 572 18.20 -3.86 -2.17
C GLY A 572 17.39 -3.25 -3.30
N SER A 573 17.41 -1.93 -3.38
CA SER A 573 16.82 -1.14 -4.46
C SER A 573 17.87 -0.25 -5.10
N ARG A 574 17.61 0.20 -6.34
CA ARG A 574 18.47 1.16 -7.05
C ARG A 574 18.83 2.38 -6.20
N GLN A 575 17.85 2.88 -5.43
CA GLN A 575 18.01 4.02 -4.52
C GLN A 575 18.94 3.72 -3.34
N GLN A 576 18.89 2.51 -2.78
CA GLN A 576 19.78 2.11 -1.68
C GLN A 576 21.21 1.94 -2.17
N VAL A 577 21.41 1.31 -3.33
CA VAL A 577 22.75 1.18 -3.92
C VAL A 577 23.33 2.56 -4.30
N LYS A 578 22.49 3.46 -4.81
CA LYS A 578 22.85 4.87 -5.08
C LYS A 578 23.41 5.56 -3.83
N GLN A 579 22.83 5.34 -2.65
CA GLN A 579 23.36 5.90 -1.40
C GLN A 579 24.66 5.26 -0.94
N LEU A 580 24.89 3.97 -1.26
CA LEU A 580 26.09 3.24 -0.88
C LEU A 580 27.32 3.69 -1.68
N ALA A 581 27.22 3.77 -3.01
CA ALA A 581 28.37 4.00 -3.89
C ALA A 581 28.22 5.17 -4.89
N GLY A 582 27.01 5.72 -5.06
CA GLY A 582 26.77 6.88 -5.92
C GLY A 582 26.89 8.19 -5.15
N MET A 583 25.76 8.71 -4.69
CA MET A 583 25.63 9.88 -3.81
C MET A 583 24.34 9.78 -3.02
N ARG A 584 24.28 10.39 -1.83
CA ARG A 584 23.06 10.34 -1.01
C ARG A 584 21.95 11.27 -1.53
N GLY A 585 22.30 12.43 -2.08
CA GLY A 585 21.36 13.34 -2.75
C GLY A 585 20.61 14.28 -1.83
N LEU A 586 19.39 14.66 -2.24
CA LEU A 586 18.57 15.68 -1.60
C LEU A 586 17.78 15.14 -0.38
N MET A 587 17.79 15.88 0.73
CA MET A 587 17.11 15.51 1.97
C MET A 587 15.85 16.35 2.23
N ALA A 588 14.86 15.79 2.91
CA ALA A 588 13.65 16.51 3.30
C ALA A 588 13.78 17.26 4.64
N LYS A 589 13.27 18.49 4.72
CA LYS A 589 13.16 19.29 5.95
C LYS A 589 12.01 18.77 6.85
N PRO A 590 12.14 18.93 8.19
CA PRO A 590 11.09 18.54 9.14
C PRO A 590 9.88 19.48 9.21
N GLN A 591 9.91 20.66 8.59
CA GLN A 591 8.84 21.66 8.76
C GLN A 591 7.51 21.22 8.12
N LYS A 592 6.41 21.45 8.84
CA LYS A 592 5.04 21.41 8.32
C LYS A 592 4.67 22.84 7.89
N LYS A 593 4.33 23.05 6.63
CA LYS A 593 3.62 24.30 6.26
C LYS A 593 2.29 24.33 7.00
N VAL A 594 1.85 25.52 7.43
CA VAL A 594 0.55 25.75 8.11
C VAL A 594 -0.64 25.21 7.29
N THR A 595 -0.47 25.03 5.98
CA THR A 595 -1.42 24.43 5.04
C THR A 595 -1.41 22.89 5.01
N GLY A 596 -0.71 22.21 5.92
CA GLY A 596 -0.76 20.74 6.06
C GLY A 596 0.07 19.95 5.05
N GLY A 597 1.02 20.59 4.36
CA GLY A 597 1.94 19.93 3.42
C GLY A 597 3.19 19.34 4.09
N VAL A 598 3.67 18.20 3.57
CA VAL A 598 4.92 17.54 3.99
C VAL A 598 6.13 18.20 3.31
N GLY A 599 7.04 18.77 4.13
CA GLY A 599 8.49 18.88 3.95
C GLY A 599 9.04 19.54 2.69
N GLU A 600 9.51 20.79 2.81
CA GLU A 600 10.42 21.39 1.83
C GLU A 600 11.73 20.58 1.73
N ILE A 601 12.34 20.55 0.56
CA ILE A 601 13.63 19.89 0.33
C ILE A 601 14.77 20.84 0.74
N ILE A 602 15.85 20.31 1.26
CA ILE A 602 17.08 21.08 1.51
C ILE A 602 17.79 21.25 0.17
N GLU A 603 18.00 22.49 -0.26
CA GLU A 603 18.62 22.82 -1.56
C GLU A 603 20.08 22.31 -1.66
N ASN A 604 20.78 22.22 -0.53
CA ASN A 604 22.13 21.67 -0.44
C ASN A 604 22.08 20.13 -0.40
N PRO A 605 22.50 19.42 -1.47
CA PRO A 605 22.52 17.97 -1.48
C PRO A 605 23.71 17.42 -0.69
N ILE A 606 23.61 16.14 -0.32
CA ILE A 606 24.73 15.36 0.19
C ILE A 606 25.40 14.70 -1.03
N LEU A 607 26.60 15.19 -1.38
CA LEU A 607 27.37 14.73 -2.54
C LEU A 607 28.11 13.43 -2.25
N SER A 608 28.47 13.23 -0.99
CA SER A 608 29.16 12.04 -0.51
C SER A 608 28.23 10.82 -0.48
N ASN A 609 28.81 9.62 -0.51
CA ASN A 609 28.13 8.34 -0.32
C ASN A 609 28.62 7.62 0.96
N PHE A 610 28.01 6.50 1.32
CA PHE A 610 28.41 5.77 2.53
C PHE A 610 29.81 5.16 2.46
N ARG A 611 30.31 4.81 1.26
CA ARG A 611 31.68 4.31 1.07
C ARG A 611 32.73 5.40 1.29
N GLU A 612 32.46 6.62 0.82
CA GLU A 612 33.34 7.80 0.98
C GLU A 612 33.29 8.37 2.40
N GLY A 613 32.17 8.15 3.11
CA GLY A 613 31.90 8.75 4.41
C GLY A 613 31.18 10.09 4.28
N LEU A 614 30.51 10.52 5.36
CA LEU A 614 29.77 11.78 5.40
C LEU A 614 30.49 12.78 6.30
N THR A 615 30.53 14.04 5.89
CA THR A 615 30.95 15.13 6.78
C THR A 615 29.96 15.32 7.94
N VAL A 616 30.37 16.00 9.01
CA VAL A 616 29.49 16.28 10.17
C VAL A 616 28.21 17.02 9.74
N LEU A 617 28.34 17.99 8.82
CA LEU A 617 27.20 18.76 8.31
C LEU A 617 26.27 17.88 7.47
N GLU A 618 26.80 17.09 6.53
CA GLU A 618 26.00 16.16 5.71
C GLU A 618 25.28 15.12 6.57
N TYR A 619 25.98 14.57 7.58
CA TYR A 619 25.38 13.65 8.53
C TYR A 619 24.24 14.32 9.32
N PHE A 620 24.47 15.53 9.84
CA PHE A 620 23.47 16.30 10.57
C PHE A 620 22.22 16.61 9.72
N ILE A 621 22.40 17.02 8.47
CA ILE A 621 21.31 17.22 7.50
C ILE A 621 20.52 15.93 7.32
N SER A 622 21.20 14.79 7.16
CA SER A 622 20.59 13.47 7.03
C SER A 622 19.78 13.05 8.27
N THR A 623 20.20 13.44 9.49
CA THR A 623 19.48 13.05 10.72
C THR A 623 18.06 13.61 10.80
N HIS A 624 17.80 14.77 10.19
CA HIS A 624 16.47 15.39 10.18
C HIS A 624 15.47 14.53 9.41
N GLY A 625 15.87 14.07 8.23
CA GLY A 625 15.06 13.18 7.41
C GLY A 625 14.82 11.83 8.09
N GLY A 626 15.87 11.22 8.63
CA GLY A 626 15.78 9.93 9.34
C GLY A 626 14.89 9.99 10.58
N ARG A 627 15.04 11.02 11.42
CA ARG A 627 14.24 11.20 12.64
C ARG A 627 12.76 11.43 12.30
N LYS A 628 12.47 12.21 11.26
CA LYS A 628 11.10 12.44 10.78
C LYS A 628 10.49 11.12 10.30
N GLY A 629 11.21 10.35 9.47
CA GLY A 629 10.76 9.04 9.00
C GLY A 629 10.42 8.08 10.14
N LEU A 630 11.30 7.99 11.16
CA LEU A 630 11.08 7.14 12.34
C LEU A 630 9.88 7.62 13.18
N SER A 631 9.75 8.94 13.38
CA SER A 631 8.63 9.52 14.15
C SER A 631 7.29 9.32 13.43
N ASP A 632 7.25 9.53 12.11
CA ASP A 632 6.06 9.33 11.29
C ASP A 632 5.66 7.85 11.28
N THR A 633 6.63 6.93 11.21
CA THR A 633 6.37 5.48 11.28
C THR A 633 5.72 5.11 12.62
N ALA A 634 6.24 5.62 13.74
CA ALA A 634 5.70 5.35 15.06
C ALA A 634 4.28 5.92 15.28
N LEU A 635 4.00 7.11 14.74
CA LEU A 635 2.71 7.79 14.94
C LEU A 635 1.63 7.33 13.95
N LYS A 636 1.95 7.24 12.64
CA LYS A 636 0.96 6.96 11.58
C LYS A 636 0.48 5.50 11.58
N THR A 637 1.25 4.58 12.14
CA THR A 637 0.84 3.17 12.29
C THR A 637 -0.48 3.05 13.08
N ALA A 638 -0.68 3.90 14.10
CA ALA A 638 -1.91 3.91 14.88
C ALA A 638 -3.13 4.37 14.06
N ASP A 639 -2.94 5.34 13.16
CA ASP A 639 -4.00 5.87 12.31
C ASP A 639 -4.45 4.84 11.26
N ALA A 640 -3.51 4.11 10.67
CA ALA A 640 -3.80 3.03 9.72
C ALA A 640 -4.59 1.90 10.40
N GLY A 641 -4.15 1.43 11.57
CA GLY A 641 -4.88 0.41 12.34
C GLY A 641 -6.27 0.88 12.79
N TYR A 642 -6.43 2.17 13.10
CA TYR A 642 -7.74 2.74 13.41
C TYR A 642 -8.69 2.76 12.20
N LEU A 643 -8.18 3.11 11.01
CA LEU A 643 -8.95 3.07 9.77
C LEU A 643 -9.41 1.63 9.47
N THR A 644 -8.51 0.65 9.55
CA THR A 644 -8.86 -0.78 9.35
C THR A 644 -9.99 -1.20 10.27
N ARG A 645 -9.93 -0.84 11.57
CA ARG A 645 -11.00 -1.15 12.50
C ARG A 645 -12.33 -0.54 12.08
N ARG A 646 -12.34 0.73 11.65
CA ARG A 646 -13.57 1.38 11.18
C ARG A 646 -14.14 0.74 9.93
N LEU A 647 -13.29 0.29 9.01
CA LEU A 647 -13.72 -0.44 7.82
C LEU A 647 -14.37 -1.77 8.23
N VAL A 648 -13.78 -2.52 9.17
CA VAL A 648 -14.37 -3.75 9.70
C VAL A 648 -15.69 -3.47 10.42
N ASP A 649 -15.76 -2.42 11.25
CA ASP A 649 -16.98 -2.03 11.97
C ASP A 649 -18.16 -1.77 11.00
N VAL A 650 -17.90 -1.26 9.79
CA VAL A 650 -18.92 -1.01 8.76
C VAL A 650 -19.21 -2.26 7.90
N ALA A 651 -18.18 -3.05 7.56
CA ALA A 651 -18.28 -4.11 6.57
C ALA A 651 -18.51 -5.52 7.15
N HIS A 652 -18.48 -5.71 8.47
CA HIS A 652 -18.54 -7.06 9.08
C HIS A 652 -19.78 -7.89 8.74
N ASN A 653 -20.91 -7.24 8.41
CA ASN A 653 -22.15 -7.92 8.02
C ASN A 653 -22.25 -8.23 6.52
N VAL A 654 -21.24 -7.87 5.72
CA VAL A 654 -21.22 -8.16 4.28
C VAL A 654 -20.64 -9.55 4.08
N VAL A 655 -21.52 -10.51 3.81
CA VAL A 655 -21.24 -11.93 3.62
C VAL A 655 -21.92 -12.40 2.33
N ILE A 656 -21.39 -13.44 1.70
CA ILE A 656 -22.05 -14.09 0.57
C ILE A 656 -23.23 -14.92 1.07
N THR A 657 -24.44 -14.62 0.62
CA THR A 657 -25.68 -15.20 1.15
C THR A 657 -26.47 -16.01 0.12
N GLU A 658 -26.21 -15.78 -1.16
CA GLU A 658 -26.89 -16.46 -2.27
C GLU A 658 -25.98 -16.50 -3.51
N GLU A 659 -26.29 -17.37 -4.46
CA GLU A 659 -25.50 -17.52 -5.69
C GLU A 659 -25.67 -16.33 -6.66
N ASP A 660 -26.91 -15.97 -7.01
CA ASP A 660 -27.23 -14.93 -8.00
C ASP A 660 -28.45 -14.08 -7.58
N CYS A 661 -28.28 -12.76 -7.45
CA CYS A 661 -29.39 -11.83 -7.18
C CYS A 661 -30.23 -11.45 -8.42
N GLY A 662 -29.85 -11.88 -9.62
CA GLY A 662 -30.59 -11.62 -10.87
C GLY A 662 -30.45 -10.20 -11.43
N THR A 663 -29.62 -9.34 -10.84
CA THR A 663 -29.48 -7.93 -11.27
C THR A 663 -29.08 -7.81 -12.76
N ILE A 664 -29.70 -6.85 -13.44
CA ILE A 664 -29.35 -6.42 -14.80
C ILE A 664 -28.41 -5.21 -14.79
N ASN A 665 -28.10 -4.66 -13.62
CA ASN A 665 -27.27 -3.49 -13.46
C ASN A 665 -25.81 -3.89 -13.21
N GLY A 666 -24.87 -3.22 -13.88
CA GLY A 666 -23.45 -3.42 -13.68
C GLY A 666 -22.65 -2.13 -13.84
N VAL A 667 -21.34 -2.27 -13.83
CA VAL A 667 -20.41 -1.14 -13.98
C VAL A 667 -19.52 -1.41 -15.19
N GLU A 668 -19.31 -0.38 -16.00
CA GLU A 668 -18.34 -0.43 -17.09
C GLU A 668 -16.92 -0.31 -16.52
N VAL A 669 -16.07 -1.30 -16.83
CA VAL A 669 -14.66 -1.33 -16.42
C VAL A 669 -13.78 -1.08 -17.64
N MET A 670 -12.89 -0.10 -17.52
CA MET A 670 -11.90 0.30 -18.54
C MET A 670 -10.48 0.20 -17.99
N ALA A 671 -9.46 0.18 -18.85
CA ALA A 671 -8.06 0.29 -18.40
C ALA A 671 -7.84 1.60 -17.61
N LEU A 672 -7.10 1.52 -16.50
CA LEU A 672 -6.80 2.70 -15.69
C LEU A 672 -5.57 3.41 -16.26
N ARG A 673 -5.73 4.67 -16.68
CA ARG A 673 -4.66 5.47 -17.29
C ARG A 673 -4.40 6.75 -16.52
N SER A 674 -3.15 7.18 -16.51
CA SER A 674 -2.73 8.51 -16.06
C SER A 674 -1.88 9.15 -17.15
N GLY A 675 -2.53 9.97 -17.98
CA GLY A 675 -1.92 10.43 -19.23
C GLY A 675 -1.80 9.27 -20.23
N ASP A 676 -0.61 9.06 -20.78
CA ASP A 676 -0.32 7.99 -21.75
C ASP A 676 0.14 6.68 -21.08
N GLU A 677 0.43 6.72 -19.78
CA GLU A 677 0.85 5.56 -19.02
C GLU A 677 -0.38 4.75 -18.56
N VAL A 678 -0.42 3.48 -18.98
CA VAL A 678 -1.39 2.51 -18.48
C VAL A 678 -0.91 2.05 -17.12
N ILE A 679 -1.62 2.47 -16.06
CA ILE A 679 -1.32 2.07 -14.69
C ILE A 679 -1.79 0.63 -14.47
N GLU A 680 -3.00 0.33 -14.92
CA GLU A 680 -3.61 -1.00 -14.79
C GLU A 680 -4.30 -1.37 -16.10
N SER A 681 -3.94 -2.53 -16.62
CA SER A 681 -4.46 -3.07 -17.88
C SER A 681 -5.94 -3.41 -17.78
N LEU A 682 -6.64 -3.51 -18.91
CA LEU A 682 -8.04 -3.94 -18.90
C LEU A 682 -8.14 -5.39 -18.41
N ALA A 683 -7.21 -6.24 -18.88
CA ALA A 683 -7.19 -7.66 -18.55
C ALA A 683 -7.08 -7.90 -17.04
N GLU A 684 -6.19 -7.19 -16.33
CA GLU A 684 -6.05 -7.32 -14.88
C GLU A 684 -7.30 -6.89 -14.10
N ARG A 685 -8.03 -5.87 -14.59
CA ARG A 685 -9.21 -5.33 -13.90
C ARG A 685 -10.47 -6.20 -14.04
N ILE A 686 -10.62 -6.90 -15.16
CA ILE A 686 -11.79 -7.73 -15.46
C ILE A 686 -11.60 -9.20 -15.08
N GLU A 687 -10.36 -9.65 -14.89
CA GLU A 687 -10.06 -11.03 -14.51
C GLU A 687 -10.78 -11.41 -13.20
N GLY A 688 -11.46 -12.56 -13.21
CA GLY A 688 -12.18 -13.07 -12.04
C GLY A 688 -13.53 -12.40 -11.75
N ARG A 689 -13.96 -11.43 -12.58
CA ARG A 689 -15.30 -10.84 -12.51
C ARG A 689 -16.28 -11.58 -13.40
N ILE A 690 -17.58 -11.39 -13.16
CA ILE A 690 -18.64 -11.96 -13.98
C ILE A 690 -19.11 -10.94 -15.03
N ALA A 691 -19.24 -11.40 -16.27
CA ALA A 691 -19.75 -10.60 -17.38
C ALA A 691 -21.24 -10.31 -17.22
N LEU A 692 -21.64 -9.04 -17.34
CA LEU A 692 -23.05 -8.65 -17.32
C LEU A 692 -23.78 -9.01 -18.62
N GLU A 693 -23.05 -8.98 -19.73
CA GLU A 693 -23.55 -9.19 -21.09
C GLU A 693 -22.66 -10.16 -21.86
N ASP A 694 -23.15 -10.64 -23.01
CA ASP A 694 -22.36 -11.47 -23.92
C ASP A 694 -21.21 -10.64 -24.54
N ILE A 695 -19.97 -10.97 -24.17
CA ILE A 695 -18.79 -10.31 -24.69
C ILE A 695 -18.42 -10.94 -26.04
N LYS A 696 -18.66 -10.17 -27.10
CA LYS A 696 -18.36 -10.55 -28.49
C LYS A 696 -17.08 -9.89 -28.97
N ILE A 697 -16.32 -10.64 -29.76
CA ILE A 697 -15.06 -10.24 -30.39
C ILE A 697 -15.14 -10.54 -31.89
N PRO A 698 -14.69 -9.63 -32.78
CA PRO A 698 -14.58 -9.94 -34.21
C PRO A 698 -13.53 -11.03 -34.46
N ASP A 699 -13.91 -12.09 -35.19
CA ASP A 699 -13.01 -13.14 -35.67
C ASP A 699 -12.16 -12.65 -36.86
N ALA A 700 -11.22 -13.47 -37.36
CA ALA A 700 -10.35 -13.14 -38.49
C ALA A 700 -11.12 -12.76 -39.79
N GLU A 701 -12.38 -13.18 -39.90
CA GLU A 701 -13.32 -12.88 -40.99
C GLU A 701 -14.27 -11.71 -40.69
N GLY A 702 -14.13 -11.04 -39.54
CA GLY A 702 -14.97 -9.92 -39.11
C GLY A 702 -16.33 -10.31 -38.49
N LYS A 703 -16.62 -11.61 -38.33
CA LYS A 703 -17.84 -12.08 -37.65
C LYS A 703 -17.69 -12.01 -36.14
N LEU A 704 -18.71 -11.50 -35.45
CA LEU A 704 -18.74 -11.37 -33.99
C LEU A 704 -18.92 -12.74 -33.31
N LYS A 705 -17.85 -13.29 -32.74
CA LYS A 705 -17.84 -14.52 -31.95
C LYS A 705 -17.96 -14.19 -30.46
N THR A 706 -18.88 -14.86 -29.77
CA THR A 706 -19.03 -14.71 -28.32
C THR A 706 -17.92 -15.47 -27.60
N ILE A 707 -17.10 -14.77 -26.80
CA ILE A 707 -16.01 -15.38 -26.02
C ILE A 707 -16.49 -15.69 -24.61
N VAL A 708 -17.21 -14.76 -23.98
CA VAL A 708 -17.76 -14.90 -22.63
C VAL A 708 -19.26 -14.66 -22.72
N LYS A 709 -20.06 -15.61 -22.24
CA LYS A 709 -21.51 -15.44 -22.13
C LYS A 709 -21.87 -14.56 -20.94
N ARG A 710 -23.06 -13.97 -20.97
CA ARG A 710 -23.67 -13.34 -19.80
C ARG A 710 -23.66 -14.30 -18.59
N ASN A 711 -23.38 -13.75 -17.41
CA ASN A 711 -23.23 -14.48 -16.15
C ASN A 711 -22.08 -15.49 -16.12
N ALA A 712 -21.18 -15.49 -17.11
CA ALA A 712 -19.98 -16.32 -17.04
C ALA A 712 -18.80 -15.55 -16.41
N LEU A 713 -17.97 -16.31 -15.69
CA LEU A 713 -16.71 -15.82 -15.12
C LEU A 713 -15.71 -15.49 -16.23
N ILE A 714 -15.09 -14.32 -16.14
CA ILE A 714 -14.03 -13.89 -17.07
C ILE A 714 -12.70 -14.50 -16.61
N THR A 715 -12.23 -15.52 -17.34
CA THR A 715 -10.92 -16.15 -17.13
C THR A 715 -9.79 -15.26 -17.63
N GLN A 716 -8.55 -15.51 -17.18
CA GLN A 716 -7.38 -14.75 -17.61
C GLN A 716 -7.12 -14.82 -19.12
N GLU A 717 -7.36 -15.98 -19.74
CA GLU A 717 -7.22 -16.17 -21.19
C GLU A 717 -8.25 -15.32 -21.94
N ASN A 718 -9.51 -15.38 -21.49
CA ASN A 718 -10.58 -14.55 -22.04
C ASN A 718 -10.29 -13.06 -21.85
N ALA A 719 -9.79 -12.65 -20.68
CA ALA A 719 -9.42 -11.26 -20.40
C ALA A 719 -8.32 -10.74 -21.35
N LYS A 720 -7.29 -11.54 -21.62
CA LYS A 720 -6.22 -11.20 -22.59
C LYS A 720 -6.74 -11.14 -24.03
N LEU A 721 -7.69 -12.01 -24.41
CA LEU A 721 -8.33 -11.98 -25.73
C LEU A 721 -9.21 -10.74 -25.89
N ILE A 722 -9.97 -10.38 -24.84
CA ILE A 722 -10.78 -9.15 -24.78
C ILE A 722 -9.89 -7.92 -24.97
N GLU A 723 -8.80 -7.81 -24.22
CA GLU A 723 -7.88 -6.67 -24.35
C GLU A 723 -7.19 -6.59 -25.71
N LYS A 724 -6.82 -7.72 -26.32
CA LYS A 724 -6.18 -7.73 -27.66
C LYS A 724 -7.13 -7.33 -28.79
N SER A 725 -8.40 -7.69 -28.65
CA SER A 725 -9.39 -7.50 -29.70
C SER A 725 -10.12 -6.16 -29.63
N ARG A 726 -10.31 -5.64 -28.41
CA ARG A 726 -10.96 -4.35 -28.19
C ARG A 726 -9.97 -3.21 -28.31
N GLY A 727 -10.48 -2.06 -28.74
CA GLY A 727 -9.70 -0.83 -28.81
C GLY A 727 -9.22 -0.40 -27.43
N LYS A 728 -8.17 0.43 -27.39
CA LYS A 728 -7.59 0.98 -26.17
C LYS A 728 -8.61 1.71 -25.27
N ASP A 729 -9.74 2.18 -25.80
CA ASP A 729 -10.69 3.04 -25.09
C ASP A 729 -12.06 2.39 -24.87
N GLU A 730 -12.19 1.08 -25.12
CA GLU A 730 -13.45 0.35 -24.94
C GLU A 730 -13.51 -0.37 -23.58
N GLY A 731 -14.60 -0.16 -22.84
CA GLY A 731 -14.88 -0.83 -21.59
C GLY A 731 -15.63 -2.15 -21.74
N VAL A 732 -15.78 -2.86 -20.61
CA VAL A 732 -16.60 -4.07 -20.49
C VAL A 732 -17.55 -3.92 -19.31
N PHE A 733 -18.83 -4.22 -19.53
CA PHE A 733 -19.81 -4.28 -18.44
C PHE A 733 -19.65 -5.56 -17.63
N VAL A 734 -19.38 -5.39 -16.34
CA VAL A 734 -19.26 -6.47 -15.37
C VAL A 734 -20.24 -6.27 -14.23
N ARG A 735 -20.62 -7.37 -13.58
CA ARG A 735 -21.38 -7.29 -12.33
C ARG A 735 -20.53 -6.68 -11.22
N SER A 736 -21.20 -6.02 -10.27
CA SER A 736 -20.55 -5.29 -9.19
C SER A 736 -21.30 -5.49 -7.88
N VAL A 737 -20.54 -5.48 -6.79
CA VAL A 737 -21.06 -5.47 -5.41
C VAL A 737 -21.94 -4.22 -5.16
N LEU A 738 -21.68 -3.11 -5.85
CA LEU A 738 -22.46 -1.87 -5.72
C LEU A 738 -23.84 -1.93 -6.38
N THR A 739 -24.04 -2.82 -7.36
CA THR A 739 -25.30 -3.00 -8.09
C THR A 739 -26.02 -4.27 -7.70
N CYS A 740 -25.60 -4.91 -6.60
CA CYS A 740 -26.22 -6.11 -6.08
C CYS A 740 -27.59 -5.78 -5.47
N GLU A 741 -28.60 -6.56 -5.82
CA GLU A 741 -29.98 -6.39 -5.36
C GLU A 741 -30.37 -7.40 -4.26
N SER A 742 -29.38 -8.02 -3.61
CA SER A 742 -29.61 -8.94 -2.49
C SER A 742 -30.09 -8.17 -1.25
N ASP A 743 -31.10 -8.68 -0.55
CA ASP A 743 -31.68 -8.03 0.64
C ASP A 743 -30.73 -8.05 1.85
N VAL A 744 -29.97 -9.13 2.00
CA VAL A 744 -29.04 -9.36 3.11
C VAL A 744 -27.73 -9.88 2.56
N GLY A 745 -26.63 -9.17 2.80
CA GLY A 745 -25.31 -9.55 2.28
C GLY A 745 -25.17 -9.21 0.80
N ILE A 746 -24.47 -10.05 0.04
CA ILE A 746 -24.30 -9.93 -1.40
C ILE A 746 -24.34 -11.32 -2.07
N CYS A 747 -24.71 -11.37 -3.35
CA CYS A 747 -24.63 -12.62 -4.11
C CYS A 747 -23.22 -12.95 -4.61
N ALA A 748 -22.94 -14.23 -4.82
CA ALA A 748 -21.67 -14.74 -5.32
C ALA A 748 -21.34 -14.15 -6.70
N HIS A 749 -22.33 -14.02 -7.59
CA HIS A 749 -22.11 -13.52 -8.96
C HIS A 749 -21.69 -12.05 -9.04
N CYS A 750 -22.15 -11.20 -8.11
CA CYS A 750 -21.76 -9.80 -8.04
C CYS A 750 -20.34 -9.60 -7.49
N TYR A 751 -19.82 -10.59 -6.77
CA TYR A 751 -18.45 -10.60 -6.26
C TYR A 751 -17.48 -11.27 -7.25
N GLY A 752 -17.81 -12.47 -7.73
CA GLY A 752 -17.02 -13.27 -8.66
C GLY A 752 -16.04 -14.21 -7.96
N LEU A 753 -14.76 -14.11 -8.29
CA LEU A 753 -13.73 -15.02 -7.81
C LEU A 753 -13.24 -14.69 -6.39
N ASN A 754 -13.09 -15.70 -5.55
CA ASN A 754 -12.31 -15.57 -4.32
C ASN A 754 -10.81 -15.61 -4.66
N LEU A 755 -10.15 -14.47 -4.55
CA LEU A 755 -8.73 -14.31 -4.87
C LEU A 755 -7.80 -15.11 -3.96
N ALA A 756 -8.24 -15.50 -2.75
CA ALA A 756 -7.41 -16.28 -1.85
C ALA A 756 -7.33 -17.77 -2.27
N THR A 757 -8.41 -18.31 -2.83
CA THR A 757 -8.51 -19.73 -3.24
C THR A 757 -8.33 -19.92 -4.74
N GLY A 758 -8.61 -18.88 -5.54
CA GLY A 758 -8.62 -18.96 -7.00
C GLY A 758 -9.88 -19.59 -7.58
N ASN A 759 -10.89 -19.86 -6.76
CA ASN A 759 -12.17 -20.46 -7.13
C ASN A 759 -13.31 -19.44 -7.06
N HIS A 760 -14.48 -19.79 -7.61
CA HIS A 760 -15.69 -18.98 -7.40
C HIS A 760 -15.97 -18.85 -5.90
N VAL A 761 -16.47 -17.68 -5.47
CA VAL A 761 -16.74 -17.46 -4.05
C VAL A 761 -17.90 -18.35 -3.58
N GLU A 762 -17.75 -18.92 -2.38
CA GLU A 762 -18.74 -19.81 -1.77
C GLU A 762 -19.66 -19.04 -0.81
N GLU A 763 -20.87 -19.56 -0.61
CA GLU A 763 -21.81 -19.04 0.39
C GLU A 763 -21.21 -19.13 1.80
N GLY A 764 -21.40 -18.07 2.59
CA GLY A 764 -20.84 -17.93 3.93
C GLY A 764 -19.49 -17.21 4.00
N GLU A 765 -18.82 -16.92 2.87
CA GLU A 765 -17.55 -16.19 2.89
C GLU A 765 -17.74 -14.73 3.36
N ALA A 766 -17.00 -14.32 4.39
CA ALA A 766 -17.07 -13.00 5.01
C ALA A 766 -16.27 -11.94 4.21
N VAL A 767 -16.70 -11.70 2.97
CA VAL A 767 -16.05 -10.79 2.00
C VAL A 767 -15.88 -9.36 2.50
N GLY A 768 -16.77 -8.85 3.36
CA GLY A 768 -16.62 -7.52 3.95
C GLY A 768 -15.41 -7.38 4.87
N ILE A 769 -15.13 -8.40 5.68
CA ILE A 769 -13.95 -8.43 6.55
C ILE A 769 -12.68 -8.58 5.70
N ILE A 770 -12.71 -9.44 4.68
CA ILE A 770 -11.60 -9.64 3.75
C ILE A 770 -11.27 -8.34 3.02
N ALA A 771 -12.26 -7.61 2.52
CA ALA A 771 -12.08 -6.33 1.85
C ALA A 771 -11.50 -5.27 2.80
N ALA A 772 -12.02 -5.17 4.04
CA ALA A 772 -11.50 -4.22 5.03
C ALA A 772 -10.03 -4.48 5.38
N GLN A 773 -9.65 -5.74 5.57
CA GLN A 773 -8.26 -6.14 5.81
C GLN A 773 -7.36 -5.87 4.60
N SER A 774 -7.85 -6.18 3.39
CA SER A 774 -7.11 -6.00 2.13
C SER A 774 -6.83 -4.54 1.79
N ILE A 775 -7.55 -3.59 2.41
CA ILE A 775 -7.27 -2.15 2.33
C ILE A 775 -6.40 -1.68 3.51
N GLY A 776 -6.70 -2.17 4.71
CA GLY A 776 -6.07 -1.73 5.95
C GLY A 776 -4.63 -2.20 6.13
N GLU A 777 -4.34 -3.44 5.73
CA GLU A 777 -3.00 -4.04 5.83
C GLU A 777 -1.98 -3.32 4.94
N PRO A 778 -2.24 -3.08 3.64
CA PRO A 778 -1.33 -2.31 2.82
C PRO A 778 -1.19 -0.88 3.34
N GLY A 779 -2.27 -0.25 3.78
CA GLY A 779 -2.23 1.09 4.38
C GLY A 779 -1.26 1.18 5.55
N THR A 780 -1.21 0.15 6.40
CA THR A 780 -0.27 0.07 7.53
C THR A 780 1.16 -0.21 7.04
N GLN A 781 1.35 -1.17 6.13
CA GLN A 781 2.68 -1.47 5.56
C GLN A 781 3.31 -0.26 4.86
N LEU A 782 2.51 0.51 4.13
CA LEU A 782 2.96 1.69 3.40
C LEU A 782 3.53 2.76 4.35
N THR A 783 2.99 2.88 5.57
CA THR A 783 3.54 3.75 6.62
C THR A 783 4.83 3.21 7.23
N LEU A 784 4.99 1.88 7.32
CA LEU A 784 6.21 1.24 7.81
C LEU A 784 7.37 1.35 6.81
N ARG A 785 7.10 1.17 5.51
CA ARG A 785 8.11 1.27 4.43
C ARG A 785 8.72 2.67 4.28
N THR A 786 8.04 3.69 4.81
CA THR A 786 8.55 5.07 4.86
C THR A 786 9.84 5.16 5.64
N PHE A 787 10.12 4.26 6.59
CA PHE A 787 11.39 4.22 7.30
C PHE A 787 12.60 4.09 6.36
N HIS A 788 12.48 3.27 5.30
CA HIS A 788 13.60 3.02 4.37
C HIS A 788 13.80 4.12 3.33
N ILE A 789 12.79 4.95 3.10
CA ILE A 789 12.80 6.07 2.13
C ILE A 789 12.95 7.42 2.87
N GLY A 790 12.60 7.44 4.16
CA GLY A 790 12.49 8.57 5.07
C GLY A 790 13.82 9.25 5.30
N GLY A 791 14.19 10.09 4.35
CA GLY A 791 15.47 10.76 4.31
C GLY A 791 15.72 11.36 2.95
N THR A 792 15.53 10.57 1.89
CA THR A 792 15.76 11.01 0.51
C THR A 792 14.48 11.50 -0.13
N ALA A 793 14.50 12.73 -0.66
CA ALA A 793 13.43 13.21 -1.51
C ALA A 793 13.58 12.60 -2.90
N SER A 794 12.51 11.98 -3.41
CA SER A 794 12.43 11.58 -4.82
C SER A 794 11.22 12.30 -5.42
N ARG A 795 11.49 13.16 -6.40
CA ARG A 795 10.47 13.91 -7.14
C ARG A 795 10.24 13.19 -8.46
N VAL A 796 8.98 12.95 -8.82
CA VAL A 796 8.65 12.54 -10.19
C VAL A 796 8.82 13.78 -11.06
N LEU A 797 9.77 13.74 -12.00
CA LEU A 797 9.98 14.81 -12.96
C LEU A 797 8.73 14.93 -13.84
N GLU A 798 8.02 16.06 -13.77
CA GLU A 798 7.03 16.40 -14.77
C GLU A 798 7.74 16.80 -16.06
N GLN A 799 7.27 16.28 -17.19
CA GLN A 799 7.82 16.64 -18.49
C GLN A 799 7.53 18.13 -18.75
N SER A 800 8.59 18.90 -19.00
CA SER A 800 8.52 20.30 -19.44
C SER A 800 8.50 20.43 -20.96
N GLN A 801 8.69 19.33 -21.68
CA GLN A 801 8.77 19.31 -23.13
C GLN A 801 8.14 18.04 -23.70
N ALA A 802 7.51 18.18 -24.86
CA ALA A 802 7.04 17.07 -25.67
C ALA A 802 8.02 16.84 -26.82
N VAL A 803 8.53 15.60 -26.94
CA VAL A 803 9.52 15.18 -27.93
C VAL A 803 9.02 13.92 -28.63
N VAL A 804 9.09 13.94 -29.97
CA VAL A 804 8.60 12.86 -30.83
C VAL A 804 9.54 11.67 -30.81
N LYS A 805 9.03 10.44 -30.68
CA LYS A 805 9.88 9.22 -30.65
C LYS A 805 9.95 8.50 -32.00
N ALA A 806 8.92 8.61 -32.83
CA ALA A 806 8.87 8.03 -34.17
C ALA A 806 8.62 9.09 -35.25
N PRO A 807 9.26 9.00 -36.43
CA PRO A 807 9.03 9.95 -37.51
C PRO A 807 7.58 9.87 -38.01
N GLY A 808 6.97 11.02 -38.30
CA GLY A 808 5.59 11.10 -38.76
C GLY A 808 5.16 12.51 -39.14
N LYS A 809 3.88 12.67 -39.46
CA LYS A 809 3.24 13.96 -39.72
C LYS A 809 2.42 14.41 -38.51
N VAL A 810 2.58 15.67 -38.13
CA VAL A 810 1.87 16.30 -37.03
C VAL A 810 0.46 16.69 -37.45
N GLU A 811 -0.55 16.48 -36.60
CA GLU A 811 -1.92 16.96 -36.80
C GLU A 811 -2.44 17.60 -35.51
N PHE A 812 -2.94 18.82 -35.61
CA PHE A 812 -3.49 19.56 -34.49
C PHE A 812 -4.97 19.23 -34.28
N ARG A 813 -5.34 18.87 -33.05
CA ARG A 813 -6.72 18.65 -32.64
C ARG A 813 -7.08 19.60 -31.50
N GLU A 814 -8.11 20.43 -31.73
CA GLU A 814 -8.59 21.43 -30.76
C GLU A 814 -7.49 22.38 -30.26
N LEU A 815 -6.45 22.61 -31.07
CA LEU A 815 -5.30 23.42 -30.73
C LEU A 815 -5.35 24.75 -31.48
N ARG A 816 -5.58 25.84 -30.75
CA ARG A 816 -5.40 27.21 -31.25
C ARG A 816 -4.09 27.80 -30.72
N THR A 817 -3.32 28.39 -31.62
CA THR A 817 -2.09 29.12 -31.29
C THR A 817 -2.23 30.62 -31.52
N ILE A 818 -1.48 31.38 -30.74
CA ILE A 818 -1.30 32.83 -30.88
C ILE A 818 0.20 33.12 -30.89
N LYS A 819 0.66 34.08 -31.70
CA LYS A 819 2.05 34.55 -31.67
C LYS A 819 2.24 35.54 -30.53
N ASN A 820 3.22 35.30 -29.66
CA ASN A 820 3.67 36.23 -28.62
C ASN A 820 4.56 37.34 -29.22
N SER A 821 4.80 38.40 -28.45
CA SER A 821 5.75 39.49 -28.72
C SER A 821 7.18 39.02 -29.04
N GLU A 822 7.58 37.86 -28.51
CA GLU A 822 8.85 37.17 -28.81
C GLU A 822 8.86 36.37 -30.13
N GLY A 823 7.74 36.32 -30.87
CA GLY A 823 7.60 35.54 -32.10
C GLY A 823 7.28 34.05 -31.91
N ASN A 824 7.18 33.58 -30.66
CA ASN A 824 6.84 32.19 -30.33
C ASN A 824 5.34 31.89 -30.51
N ASN A 825 4.98 30.73 -31.06
CA ASN A 825 3.58 30.26 -31.11
C ASN A 825 3.19 29.70 -29.74
N VAL A 826 2.12 30.22 -29.12
CA VAL A 826 1.68 29.84 -27.78
C VAL A 826 0.27 29.25 -27.83
N CYS A 827 0.05 28.11 -27.16
CA CYS A 827 -1.25 27.44 -27.10
C CYS A 827 -2.24 28.20 -26.18
N VAL A 828 -3.44 28.49 -26.69
CA VAL A 828 -4.52 29.14 -25.92
C VAL A 828 -5.78 28.28 -25.77
N SER A 829 -5.72 27.00 -26.13
CA SER A 829 -6.85 26.08 -25.99
C SER A 829 -6.69 25.17 -24.77
N ARG A 830 -7.76 25.00 -23.99
CA ARG A 830 -7.80 24.06 -22.86
C ARG A 830 -8.28 22.70 -23.39
N GLY A 831 -7.37 21.73 -23.49
CA GLY A 831 -7.66 20.41 -24.10
C GLY A 831 -6.96 20.17 -25.45
N ALA A 832 -6.01 21.04 -25.83
CA ALA A 832 -5.28 20.92 -27.09
C ALA A 832 -4.48 19.61 -27.18
N VAL A 833 -4.54 18.96 -28.34
CA VAL A 833 -3.82 17.71 -28.60
C VAL A 833 -3.04 17.81 -29.90
N ILE A 834 -1.80 17.30 -29.90
CA ILE A 834 -0.96 17.12 -31.07
C ILE A 834 -0.84 15.62 -31.35
N LEU A 835 -1.27 15.18 -32.53
CA LEU A 835 -1.15 13.80 -33.00
C LEU A 835 0.03 13.67 -33.95
N VAL A 836 0.78 12.58 -33.86
CA VAL A 836 1.80 12.20 -34.87
C VAL A 836 1.28 10.97 -35.60
N LYS A 837 0.99 11.11 -36.90
CA LYS A 837 0.45 10.07 -37.77
C LYS A 837 1.46 9.57 -38.80
N HIS A 838 1.36 8.29 -39.17
CA HIS A 838 2.03 7.72 -40.33
C HIS A 838 1.02 6.86 -41.12
N SER A 839 0.73 7.23 -42.36
CA SER A 839 -0.24 6.54 -43.23
C SER A 839 -1.62 6.31 -42.57
N ASP A 840 -2.27 7.41 -42.15
CA ASP A 840 -3.58 7.48 -41.45
C ASP A 840 -3.69 6.82 -40.06
N LYS A 841 -2.66 6.12 -39.60
CA LYS A 841 -2.59 5.58 -38.25
C LYS A 841 -1.90 6.56 -37.30
N THR A 842 -2.57 6.91 -36.19
CA THR A 842 -1.97 7.67 -35.09
C THR A 842 -0.92 6.81 -34.40
N LEU A 843 0.33 7.27 -34.42
CA LEU A 843 1.46 6.65 -33.74
C LEU A 843 1.57 7.15 -32.30
N GLU A 844 1.55 8.48 -32.13
CA GLU A 844 1.74 9.15 -30.85
C GLU A 844 0.70 10.27 -30.67
N GLU A 845 0.27 10.50 -29.43
CA GLU A 845 -0.67 11.55 -29.05
C GLU A 845 -0.04 12.34 -27.90
N PHE A 846 -0.04 13.67 -28.00
CA PHE A 846 0.53 14.57 -27.00
C PHE A 846 -0.53 15.57 -26.54
N LYS A 847 -0.89 15.51 -25.26
CA LYS A 847 -1.74 16.54 -24.65
C LYS A 847 -0.91 17.77 -24.34
N ILE A 848 -1.32 18.92 -24.88
CA ILE A 848 -0.60 20.17 -24.79
C ILE A 848 -1.25 21.08 -23.74
N ASN A 849 -0.42 21.57 -22.83
CA ASN A 849 -0.87 22.47 -21.77
C ASN A 849 -1.20 23.86 -22.32
N TYR A 850 -2.18 24.52 -21.68
CA TYR A 850 -2.46 25.93 -21.94
C TYR A 850 -1.21 26.77 -21.65
N GLY A 851 -0.82 27.61 -22.61
CA GLY A 851 0.38 28.44 -22.55
C GLY A 851 1.68 27.75 -22.94
N ALA A 852 1.64 26.52 -23.44
CA ALA A 852 2.81 25.87 -24.01
C ALA A 852 3.28 26.61 -25.29
N LYS A 853 4.60 26.77 -25.41
CA LYS A 853 5.28 27.22 -26.64
C LYS A 853 5.33 26.05 -27.61
N ILE A 854 4.78 26.22 -28.81
CA ILE A 854 4.71 25.20 -29.86
C ILE A 854 5.82 25.47 -30.87
N ALA A 855 6.65 24.46 -31.11
CA ALA A 855 7.83 24.55 -31.96
C ALA A 855 7.56 24.05 -33.40
N VAL A 856 6.40 23.46 -33.66
CA VAL A 856 6.02 22.88 -34.96
C VAL A 856 4.74 23.48 -35.50
N GLU A 857 4.52 23.37 -36.81
CA GLU A 857 3.29 23.78 -37.48
C GLU A 857 2.39 22.58 -37.78
N ASP A 858 1.09 22.83 -37.98
CA ASP A 858 0.14 21.79 -38.35
C ASP A 858 0.57 21.14 -39.69
N LYS A 859 0.49 19.80 -39.78
CA LYS A 859 0.90 18.99 -40.93
C LYS A 859 2.41 18.96 -41.23
N ALA A 860 3.24 19.53 -40.35
CA ALA A 860 4.69 19.42 -40.47
C ALA A 860 5.17 17.96 -40.35
N SER A 861 6.23 17.61 -41.09
CA SER A 861 6.91 16.32 -40.94
C SER A 861 7.99 16.43 -39.87
N VAL A 862 7.97 15.53 -38.90
CA VAL A 862 8.87 15.50 -37.74
C VAL A 862 9.70 14.23 -37.73
N LYS A 863 10.94 14.32 -37.25
CA LYS A 863 11.84 13.19 -37.03
C LYS A 863 11.80 12.76 -35.56
N ALA A 864 12.24 11.52 -35.32
CA ALA A 864 12.49 11.06 -33.97
C ALA A 864 13.53 11.96 -33.28
N GLY A 865 13.17 12.53 -32.12
CA GLY A 865 13.98 13.46 -31.34
C GLY A 865 13.59 14.93 -31.47
N ASP A 866 12.69 15.30 -32.39
CA ASP A 866 12.27 16.69 -32.55
C ASP A 866 11.37 17.15 -31.39
N LYS A 867 11.65 18.35 -30.87
CA LYS A 867 10.84 19.01 -29.85
C LYS A 867 9.61 19.64 -30.50
N ILE A 868 8.42 19.27 -30.06
CA ILE A 868 7.14 19.77 -30.60
C ILE A 868 6.51 20.86 -29.74
N ALA A 869 6.67 20.78 -28.41
CA ALA A 869 6.16 21.78 -27.49
C ALA A 869 7.00 21.86 -26.21
N GLU A 870 6.99 23.02 -25.57
CA GLU A 870 7.69 23.31 -24.32
C GLU A 870 6.83 24.20 -23.41
N TRP A 871 6.82 23.91 -22.11
CA TRP A 871 6.09 24.69 -21.13
C TRP A 871 6.79 24.65 -19.77
N ASP A 872 6.45 25.62 -18.92
CA ASP A 872 6.83 25.57 -17.52
C ASP A 872 5.88 24.62 -16.76
N PRO A 873 6.37 23.53 -16.15
CA PRO A 873 5.53 22.62 -15.37
C PRO A 873 5.00 23.24 -14.06
N HIS A 874 5.62 24.32 -13.57
CA HIS A 874 5.33 24.88 -12.25
C HIS A 874 4.42 26.11 -12.30
N THR A 875 4.17 26.64 -13.49
CA THR A 875 3.29 27.79 -13.68
C THR A 875 2.25 27.51 -14.75
N VAL A 876 1.02 27.94 -14.50
CA VAL A 876 0.00 28.08 -15.54
C VAL A 876 -0.09 29.56 -15.85
N PRO A 877 0.42 30.00 -17.02
CA PRO A 877 0.31 31.40 -17.41
C PRO A 877 -1.13 31.72 -17.80
N THR A 878 -1.55 32.95 -17.52
CA THR A 878 -2.74 33.59 -18.07
C THR A 878 -2.26 34.50 -19.20
N ILE A 879 -2.73 34.25 -20.41
CA ILE A 879 -2.23 34.89 -21.64
C ILE A 879 -3.27 35.88 -22.16
N ALA A 880 -2.79 37.02 -22.65
CA ALA A 880 -3.62 38.01 -23.35
C ALA A 880 -4.03 37.51 -24.74
N GLU A 881 -5.33 37.37 -25.00
CA GLU A 881 -5.83 37.00 -26.33
C GLU A 881 -6.00 38.20 -27.28
N PHE A 882 -6.03 39.42 -26.72
CA PHE A 882 -6.25 40.68 -27.41
C PHE A 882 -5.25 41.74 -26.94
N ASP A 883 -4.95 42.70 -27.81
CA ASP A 883 -4.19 43.89 -27.47
C ASP A 883 -5.05 44.83 -26.60
N GLY A 884 -4.43 45.56 -25.68
CA GLY A 884 -5.14 46.56 -24.89
C GLY A 884 -4.42 46.94 -23.59
N LYS A 885 -5.14 47.63 -22.71
CA LYS A 885 -4.67 48.03 -21.38
C LYS A 885 -5.26 47.15 -20.28
N ILE A 886 -4.44 46.80 -19.30
CA ILE A 886 -4.86 46.00 -18.15
C ILE A 886 -5.63 46.87 -17.14
N LYS A 887 -6.75 46.34 -16.65
CA LYS A 887 -7.53 46.92 -15.56
C LYS A 887 -7.96 45.86 -14.58
N TYR A 888 -7.70 46.07 -13.31
CA TYR A 888 -8.14 45.18 -12.26
C TYR A 888 -9.57 45.47 -11.82
N LEU A 889 -10.31 44.40 -11.58
CA LEU A 889 -11.66 44.39 -11.00
C LEU A 889 -11.62 43.55 -9.73
N ASP A 890 -12.11 44.10 -8.61
CA ASP A 890 -12.08 43.46 -7.28
C ASP A 890 -10.67 43.08 -6.74
N VAL A 891 -9.60 43.61 -7.33
CA VAL A 891 -8.22 43.50 -6.81
C VAL A 891 -7.89 44.75 -5.99
N LYS A 892 -7.77 44.60 -4.67
CA LYS A 892 -7.46 45.66 -3.70
C LYS A 892 -6.36 45.23 -2.76
N GLU A 893 -5.36 46.09 -2.62
CA GLU A 893 -4.23 45.89 -1.72
C GLU A 893 -4.69 45.72 -0.26
N GLY A 894 -4.09 44.76 0.45
CA GLY A 894 -4.42 44.38 1.82
C GLY A 894 -5.68 43.51 1.98
N VAL A 895 -6.50 43.34 0.94
CA VAL A 895 -7.74 42.54 1.02
C VAL A 895 -7.78 41.38 0.04
N THR A 896 -7.51 41.62 -1.24
CA THR A 896 -7.44 40.58 -2.28
C THR A 896 -6.07 40.53 -2.94
N LEU A 897 -5.22 41.55 -2.75
CA LEU A 897 -3.85 41.63 -3.22
C LEU A 897 -2.89 41.84 -2.04
N HIS A 898 -1.79 41.10 -2.03
CA HIS A 898 -0.67 41.27 -1.12
C HIS A 898 0.58 41.54 -1.94
N ARG A 899 1.28 42.63 -1.62
CA ARG A 899 2.55 42.99 -2.24
C ARG A 899 3.67 42.64 -1.29
N GLU A 900 4.57 41.78 -1.73
CA GLU A 900 5.75 41.38 -0.98
C GLU A 900 6.99 41.87 -1.74
N ARG A 901 7.87 42.58 -1.04
CA ARG A 901 9.14 43.01 -1.61
C ARG A 901 10.17 41.91 -1.35
N ASP A 902 10.73 41.36 -2.42
CA ASP A 902 11.84 40.43 -2.31
C ASP A 902 13.04 41.15 -1.69
N LYS A 903 13.62 40.55 -0.64
CA LYS A 903 14.72 41.12 0.14
C LYS A 903 16.04 41.15 -0.63
N VAL A 904 16.19 40.31 -1.66
CA VAL A 904 17.43 40.17 -2.44
C VAL A 904 17.36 40.99 -3.72
N THR A 905 16.35 40.75 -4.55
CA THR A 905 16.20 41.42 -5.86
C THR A 905 15.60 42.82 -5.76
N GLY A 906 14.94 43.15 -4.64
CA GLY A 906 14.27 44.43 -4.42
C GLY A 906 12.98 44.62 -5.23
N LEU A 907 12.61 43.63 -6.07
CA LEU A 907 11.40 43.58 -6.88
C LEU A 907 10.16 43.37 -5.98
N ILE A 908 9.03 43.93 -6.43
CA ILE A 908 7.75 43.81 -5.72
C ILE A 908 6.93 42.73 -6.41
N GLU A 909 6.68 41.61 -5.73
CA GLU A 909 5.73 40.59 -6.17
C GLU A 909 4.30 40.97 -5.74
N SER A 910 3.40 41.10 -6.71
CA SER A 910 1.97 41.33 -6.51
C SER A 910 1.20 39.99 -6.53
N ARG A 911 0.81 39.47 -5.36
CA ARG A 911 0.16 38.15 -5.19
C ARG A 911 -1.29 38.26 -4.72
N ILE A 912 -2.20 37.51 -5.34
CA ILE A 912 -3.61 37.43 -4.92
C ILE A 912 -3.76 36.55 -3.67
N ILE A 913 -4.43 37.05 -2.63
CA ILE A 913 -4.68 36.34 -1.37
C ILE A 913 -6.11 35.81 -1.25
N GLU A 914 -6.28 34.74 -0.47
CA GLU A 914 -7.61 34.24 -0.13
C GLU A 914 -8.41 35.28 0.67
N HIS A 915 -9.66 35.51 0.28
CA HIS A 915 -10.56 36.47 0.92
C HIS A 915 -11.82 35.75 1.41
N ARG A 916 -12.28 36.06 2.63
CA ARG A 916 -13.38 35.34 3.31
C ARG A 916 -14.79 35.79 2.91
N GLY A 917 -14.95 36.66 1.91
CA GLY A 917 -16.24 37.23 1.53
C GLY A 917 -16.73 36.75 0.16
N THR A 918 -17.92 36.15 0.09
CA THR A 918 -18.59 35.65 -1.14
C THR A 918 -18.94 36.72 -2.20
N LYS A 919 -18.59 37.99 -1.98
CA LYS A 919 -19.00 39.13 -2.83
C LYS A 919 -17.90 39.72 -3.72
N ARG A 920 -16.66 39.23 -3.67
CA ARG A 920 -15.56 39.79 -4.48
C ARG A 920 -14.98 38.71 -5.37
N ASN A 921 -14.83 38.99 -6.66
CA ASN A 921 -14.28 38.05 -7.63
C ASN A 921 -13.10 38.73 -8.34
N PRO A 922 -11.87 38.66 -7.80
CA PRO A 922 -10.72 39.33 -8.39
C PRO A 922 -10.51 38.89 -9.84
N ARG A 923 -10.45 39.87 -10.75
CA ARG A 923 -10.36 39.68 -12.20
C ARG A 923 -9.38 40.68 -12.81
N VAL A 924 -8.70 40.26 -13.86
CA VAL A 924 -8.01 41.16 -14.79
C VAL A 924 -8.86 41.30 -16.05
N VAL A 925 -9.03 42.53 -16.50
CA VAL A 925 -9.75 42.89 -17.71
C VAL A 925 -8.79 43.57 -18.66
N ILE A 926 -8.89 43.23 -19.95
CA ILE A 926 -8.19 43.91 -21.04
C ILE A 926 -9.19 44.90 -21.66
N GLU A 927 -8.84 46.18 -21.71
CA GLU A 927 -9.62 47.24 -22.36
C GLU A 927 -8.92 47.73 -23.63
N ASP A 928 -9.64 47.75 -24.76
CA ASP A 928 -9.21 48.38 -26.01
C ASP A 928 -10.20 49.51 -26.36
N GLY A 929 -9.69 50.72 -26.58
CA GLY A 929 -10.53 51.90 -26.86
C GLY A 929 -11.63 52.21 -25.82
N GLY A 930 -11.47 51.78 -24.56
CA GLY A 930 -12.47 51.96 -23.49
C GLY A 930 -13.57 50.89 -23.42
N ARG A 931 -13.51 49.82 -24.23
CA ARG A 931 -14.38 48.65 -24.13
C ARG A 931 -13.61 47.44 -23.60
N THR A 932 -14.22 46.71 -22.68
CA THR A 932 -13.72 45.43 -22.19
C THR A 932 -13.74 44.38 -23.29
N VAL A 933 -12.57 43.91 -23.71
CA VAL A 933 -12.40 42.90 -24.78
C VAL A 933 -12.21 41.48 -24.22
N ALA A 934 -11.58 41.35 -23.05
CA ALA A 934 -11.39 40.08 -22.37
C ALA A 934 -11.41 40.23 -20.85
N SER A 935 -11.90 39.21 -20.14
CA SER A 935 -11.92 39.18 -18.68
C SER A 935 -11.44 37.82 -18.18
N HIS A 936 -10.41 37.84 -17.33
CA HIS A 936 -9.80 36.65 -16.74
C HIS A 936 -9.96 36.69 -15.22
N ALA A 937 -10.57 35.65 -14.64
CA ALA A 937 -10.66 35.50 -13.19
C ALA A 937 -9.31 35.10 -12.60
N LEU A 938 -8.93 35.73 -11.49
CA LEU A 938 -7.71 35.44 -10.75
C LEU A 938 -8.04 34.54 -9.55
N ALA A 939 -7.41 33.37 -9.49
CA ALA A 939 -7.49 32.50 -8.32
C ALA A 939 -6.60 33.01 -7.18
N ALA A 940 -6.82 32.53 -5.97
CA ALA A 940 -5.87 32.76 -4.87
C ALA A 940 -4.49 32.18 -5.24
N ASN A 941 -3.42 32.82 -4.75
CA ASN A 941 -2.01 32.54 -5.08
C ASN A 941 -1.58 32.85 -6.53
N THR A 942 -2.41 33.54 -7.32
CA THR A 942 -1.99 34.06 -8.62
C THR A 942 -1.00 35.22 -8.43
N ILE A 943 0.13 35.20 -9.13
CA ILE A 943 1.10 36.30 -9.19
C ILE A 943 0.80 37.12 -10.44
N LEU A 944 0.67 38.44 -10.27
CA LEU A 944 0.45 39.38 -11.37
C LEU A 944 1.79 39.74 -12.00
N SER A 945 1.93 39.50 -13.30
CA SER A 945 3.16 39.81 -14.05
C SER A 945 3.13 41.20 -14.67
N LYS A 946 1.94 41.79 -14.78
CA LYS A 946 1.68 43.10 -15.36
C LYS A 946 0.84 43.93 -14.41
N GLU A 947 1.14 45.22 -14.29
CA GLU A 947 0.48 46.12 -13.34
C GLU A 947 -0.75 46.84 -13.95
N GLN A 948 -1.55 47.49 -13.09
CA GLN A 948 -2.72 48.27 -13.51
C GLN A 948 -2.32 49.34 -14.54
N ASN A 949 -3.08 49.45 -15.64
CA ASN A 949 -2.90 50.38 -16.76
C ASN A 949 -1.69 50.11 -17.67
N GLU A 950 -0.99 48.99 -17.49
CA GLU A 950 0.08 48.58 -18.39
C GLU A 950 -0.49 48.11 -19.75
N GLU A 951 0.22 48.40 -20.84
CA GLU A 951 -0.14 47.93 -22.18
C GLU A 951 0.32 46.48 -22.37
N VAL A 952 -0.58 45.65 -22.91
CA VAL A 952 -0.30 44.26 -23.25
C VAL A 952 -0.58 43.99 -24.72
N LYS A 953 0.29 43.19 -25.32
CA LYS A 953 0.08 42.64 -26.65
C LYS A 953 -0.49 41.24 -26.58
N LYS A 954 -1.17 40.84 -27.63
CA LYS A 954 -1.68 39.51 -27.86
C LYS A 954 -0.52 38.49 -27.73
N GLY A 955 -0.72 37.50 -26.86
CA GLY A 955 0.26 36.46 -26.52
C GLY A 955 1.11 36.74 -25.27
N ASP A 956 1.08 37.95 -24.71
CA ASP A 956 1.82 38.29 -23.49
C ASP A 956 1.22 37.59 -22.25
N VAL A 957 2.07 37.28 -21.27
CA VAL A 957 1.66 36.69 -19.98
C VAL A 957 1.22 37.82 -19.02
N ILE A 958 -0.06 37.81 -18.65
CA ILE A 958 -0.69 38.79 -17.74
C ILE A 958 -0.44 38.41 -16.27
N ALA A 959 -0.58 37.12 -15.97
CA ALA A 959 -0.49 36.58 -14.63
C ALA A 959 -0.02 35.13 -14.67
N LYS A 960 0.62 34.66 -13.60
CA LYS A 960 1.06 33.27 -13.46
C LYS A 960 0.41 32.66 -12.22
N ILE A 961 -0.21 31.50 -12.39
CA ILE A 961 -0.67 30.69 -11.27
C ILE A 961 0.41 29.66 -11.00
N HIS A 962 1.05 29.72 -9.83
CA HIS A 962 1.91 28.61 -9.43
C HIS A 962 1.05 27.38 -9.21
N ARG A 963 1.32 26.33 -9.96
CA ARG A 963 0.83 25.02 -9.59
C ARG A 963 1.68 24.56 -8.43
N ASP A 964 1.01 24.32 -7.30
CA ASP A 964 1.54 23.38 -6.33
C ASP A 964 1.75 22.08 -7.10
N VAL A 965 3.02 21.81 -7.40
CA VAL A 965 3.51 20.60 -8.05
C VAL A 965 2.78 19.44 -7.40
N ALA A 966 2.33 18.47 -8.20
CA ALA A 966 1.83 17.21 -7.68
C ALA A 966 2.78 16.78 -6.57
N LYS A 967 2.30 16.94 -5.33
CA LYS A 967 3.13 16.79 -4.14
C LYS A 967 3.84 15.46 -4.31
N SER A 968 5.10 15.37 -3.83
CA SER A 968 5.74 14.08 -3.62
C SER A 968 4.63 13.11 -3.23
N LYS A 969 4.39 12.09 -4.07
CA LYS A 969 3.46 11.00 -3.76
C LYS A 969 4.13 10.21 -2.63
N ASP A 970 4.41 10.89 -1.53
CA ASP A 970 4.78 10.31 -0.29
C ASP A 970 3.56 9.51 0.09
N ILE A 971 3.75 8.21 -0.04
CA ILE A 971 2.76 7.18 0.17
C ILE A 971 2.07 7.39 1.54
N THR A 972 2.75 8.03 2.51
CA THR A 972 2.20 8.37 3.82
C THR A 972 1.23 9.54 3.86
N GLY A 973 1.30 10.48 2.91
CA GLY A 973 0.35 11.59 2.78
C GLY A 973 -1.00 11.16 2.21
N GLY A 974 -1.06 9.95 1.62
CA GLY A 974 -2.27 9.40 1.01
C GLY A 974 -3.31 8.90 2.01
N LEU A 975 -2.90 8.38 3.18
CA LEU A 975 -3.82 7.76 4.14
C LEU A 975 -4.90 8.73 4.67
N PRO A 976 -4.57 9.98 5.08
CA PRO A 976 -5.60 10.96 5.44
C PRO A 976 -6.58 11.22 4.30
N ARG A 977 -6.10 11.26 3.05
CA ARG A 977 -6.96 11.45 1.89
C ARG A 977 -7.89 10.26 1.67
N VAL A 978 -7.39 9.04 1.83
CA VAL A 978 -8.19 7.81 1.78
C VAL A 978 -9.26 7.83 2.88
N ALA A 979 -8.90 8.24 4.10
CA ALA A 979 -9.86 8.38 5.20
C ALA A 979 -10.94 9.43 4.90
N GLU A 980 -10.59 10.58 4.30
CA GLU A 980 -11.57 11.58 3.87
C GLU A 980 -12.56 11.04 2.82
N LEU A 981 -12.08 10.21 1.89
CA LEU A 981 -12.91 9.55 0.87
C LEU A 981 -13.91 8.58 1.52
N PHE A 982 -13.45 7.74 2.46
CA PHE A 982 -14.34 6.83 3.20
C PHE A 982 -15.33 7.57 4.13
N GLU A 983 -14.94 8.72 4.66
CA GLU A 983 -15.84 9.57 5.45
C GLU A 983 -16.78 10.44 4.60
N VAL A 984 -16.63 10.41 3.26
CA VAL A 984 -17.41 11.21 2.30
C VAL A 984 -17.39 12.71 2.69
N ARG A 985 -16.23 13.20 3.14
CA ARG A 985 -16.10 14.60 3.55
C ARG A 985 -16.24 15.52 2.34
N ARG A 986 -17.09 16.53 2.45
CA ARG A 986 -17.16 17.60 1.45
C ARG A 986 -15.89 18.45 1.54
N PRO A 987 -15.18 18.68 0.42
CA PRO A 987 -14.02 19.57 0.43
C PRO A 987 -14.49 20.99 0.78
N LYS A 988 -13.67 21.72 1.54
CA LYS A 988 -14.00 23.10 1.95
C LYS A 988 -14.25 24.02 0.76
N ASN A 989 -13.49 23.83 -0.32
CA ASN A 989 -13.63 24.54 -1.60
C ASN A 989 -14.09 23.55 -2.69
N ALA A 990 -15.35 23.11 -2.63
CA ALA A 990 -15.92 22.25 -3.67
C ALA A 990 -16.16 23.04 -4.96
N ALA A 991 -15.83 22.45 -6.11
CA ALA A 991 -16.29 22.97 -7.39
C ALA A 991 -17.83 22.93 -7.45
N ILE A 992 -18.43 23.98 -7.97
CA ILE A 992 -19.88 24.06 -8.14
C ILE A 992 -20.21 23.46 -9.51
N ILE A 993 -21.01 22.41 -9.51
CA ILE A 993 -21.52 21.79 -10.74
C ILE A 993 -22.96 22.31 -10.94
N THR A 994 -23.27 22.77 -12.15
CA THR A 994 -24.63 23.19 -12.50
C THR A 994 -25.54 21.97 -12.52
N LYS A 995 -26.68 22.06 -11.83
CA LYS A 995 -27.69 20.97 -11.80
C LYS A 995 -28.62 20.97 -13.01
N ILE A 996 -28.60 22.06 -13.77
CA ILE A 996 -29.50 22.31 -14.89
C ILE A 996 -28.60 22.57 -16.10
N GLU A 997 -28.95 21.95 -17.21
CA GLU A 997 -28.33 22.25 -18.50
C GLU A 997 -28.76 23.65 -18.95
N GLY A 998 -27.81 24.45 -19.40
CA GLY A 998 -28.08 25.82 -19.81
C GLY A 998 -26.82 26.52 -20.32
N ILE A 999 -27.01 27.69 -20.93
CA ILE A 999 -25.93 28.53 -21.43
C ILE A 999 -25.43 29.38 -20.25
N VAL A 1000 -24.14 29.27 -19.91
CA VAL A 1000 -23.49 29.92 -18.77
C VAL A 1000 -22.58 31.04 -19.24
#